data_AF-A0A554GS23-F1
#
_entry.id   AF-A0A554GS23-F1
#
_cell.length_a   1.000
_cell.length_b   1.000
_cell.length_c   1.000
_cell.angle_alpha   90.00
_cell.angle_beta   90.00
_cell.angle_gamma   90.00
#
_symmetry.space_group_name_H-M   'P 1'
#
loop_
_entity.id
_entity.type
_entity.pdbx_description
1 polymer ?
#
loop_
_entity_poly.entity_id
_entity_poly.type
_entity_poly.pdbx_seq_one_letter_code
_entity_poly.pdbx_strand_id
1 'polypeptide(L)'
;MHSAVATFLVAVGIGLSPAALAKSAPGGLAESVDAVIDRSLADKRIVGAVVVVAKDGKVVYRRAAGFADREAQRPMREDAIFRLASMTKPLVSVAALALVDQGTLSLEDPVTKWLPAFRPKLADGREPVITVRNLLTHTAGLTYGFNEAEGQRRYARAGVSDGLDNPPGLTLEENLRRLATVPLSNAPGEGWRYSVATDVLGAVVARAGGAPLPQVIERLVIRPLGMKDTGFRVTDGARLAVAYADGRPEPVRMAATQDVPFGVGAIHYAPGRALDDQAFPSGGAGMVGTAEDYVKFLEALRRGGAPVLAKATGERLGELEVGAEAQTQGPGWGWGLLSAVLVDPLKAHSPQGAGTLQWGGAYGHTWFVDSRNGLTVVALTNTAHEGMSGAFPGAVREAVYAGVATSKPAVRIHVLDCGRIELENLGLFSDSGEHDGEPGTLVAPCFLIRHPRGDLLWDTGVGDKHASRAHGASGTPGVRFLVSVTLASQLAKLGLKASDIDLVSFSHLHADHAGNAPDFAASTWLVNRADWAWATGAPTPLGVDASLVRNHAKEKTVLLDGDHDVFGDGSVRILKTPGHTPGHQVLLVKLPKTGPVLLSGDLFHSRENFEKSLVPGANTSRADTLAAFDRVAKVIRHTGARLIVQHDAGDLGTLPAFPLALE
;
A
#
# COMPACT_ATOMS: atom_id res chain seq x y z
N MET A 1 -30.80 25.65 1.31
CA MET A 1 -30.97 25.15 -0.07
C MET A 1 -29.69 24.45 -0.45
N HIS A 2 -29.67 23.12 -0.36
CA HIS A 2 -28.51 22.27 -0.56
C HIS A 2 -28.28 22.10 -2.08
N SER A 3 -27.23 22.72 -2.62
CA SER A 3 -26.85 22.55 -4.03
C SER A 3 -25.86 21.39 -4.13
N ALA A 4 -26.25 20.35 -4.87
CA ALA A 4 -25.47 19.15 -5.11
C ALA A 4 -24.16 19.50 -5.85
N VAL A 5 -23.03 19.22 -5.21
CA VAL A 5 -21.71 19.27 -5.83
C VAL A 5 -21.57 18.00 -6.68
N ALA A 6 -21.59 18.15 -8.00
CA ALA A 6 -21.34 17.06 -8.93
C ALA A 6 -19.85 16.68 -8.90
N THR A 7 -19.52 15.64 -8.12
CA THR A 7 -18.26 14.90 -8.22
C THR A 7 -18.25 14.17 -9.57
N PHE A 8 -17.49 14.67 -10.54
CA PHE A 8 -17.35 14.00 -11.83
C PHE A 8 -16.43 12.79 -11.67
N LEU A 9 -17.05 11.60 -11.65
CA LEU A 9 -16.39 10.36 -12.01
C LEU A 9 -15.77 10.51 -13.40
N VAL A 10 -14.47 10.24 -13.51
CA VAL A 10 -13.92 9.77 -14.77
C VAL A 10 -14.68 8.48 -15.09
N ALA A 11 -15.54 8.53 -16.09
CA ALA A 11 -16.22 7.35 -16.60
C ALA A 11 -15.15 6.41 -17.16
N VAL A 12 -14.72 5.46 -16.34
CA VAL A 12 -14.11 4.22 -16.78
C VAL A 12 -15.14 3.60 -17.71
N GLY A 13 -14.87 3.66 -19.02
CA GLY A 13 -15.67 2.93 -19.98
C GLY A 13 -15.78 1.49 -19.49
N ILE A 14 -17.01 0.97 -19.45
CA ILE A 14 -17.32 -0.42 -19.09
C ILE A 14 -16.72 -1.30 -20.19
N GLY A 15 -15.40 -1.47 -20.14
CA GLY A 15 -14.69 -2.61 -20.68
C GLY A 15 -14.84 -3.75 -19.69
N LEU A 16 -15.00 -4.95 -20.23
CA LEU A 16 -15.03 -6.24 -19.53
C LEU A 16 -14.24 -6.21 -18.20
N SER A 17 -14.86 -6.71 -17.13
CA SER A 17 -14.23 -6.84 -15.81
C SER A 17 -12.77 -7.31 -15.92
N PRO A 18 -11.78 -6.61 -15.32
CA PRO A 18 -10.37 -7.02 -15.33
C PRO A 18 -10.15 -8.43 -14.76
N ALA A 19 -11.11 -8.91 -13.96
CA ALA A 19 -11.15 -10.26 -13.40
C ALA A 19 -11.12 -11.40 -14.46
N ALA A 20 -11.40 -11.12 -15.73
CA ALA A 20 -11.36 -12.13 -16.79
C ALA A 20 -10.00 -12.25 -17.51
N LEU A 21 -9.01 -11.39 -17.21
CA LEU A 21 -7.78 -11.27 -18.00
C LEU A 21 -6.48 -11.69 -17.29
N ALA A 22 -6.55 -12.20 -16.05
CA ALA A 22 -5.42 -12.81 -15.38
C ALA A 22 -5.74 -14.27 -15.00
N LYS A 23 -5.80 -15.16 -15.99
CA LYS A 23 -5.43 -16.56 -15.72
C LYS A 23 -3.94 -16.51 -15.37
N SER A 24 -3.62 -16.71 -14.09
CA SER A 24 -2.25 -16.78 -13.58
C SER A 24 -1.36 -17.61 -14.50
N ALA A 25 -0.53 -16.94 -15.32
CA ALA A 25 0.59 -17.59 -15.97
C ALA A 25 1.55 -18.02 -14.83
N PRO A 26 1.98 -19.29 -14.78
CA PRO A 26 2.85 -19.82 -13.72
C PRO A 26 4.30 -19.37 -13.92
N GLY A 27 4.52 -18.06 -13.97
CA GLY A 27 5.78 -17.44 -14.38
C GLY A 27 6.28 -16.38 -13.41
N GLY A 28 7.60 -16.22 -13.30
CA GLY A 28 8.23 -15.18 -12.48
C GLY A 28 7.90 -13.76 -12.96
N LEU A 29 8.43 -12.74 -12.25
CA LEU A 29 8.18 -11.32 -12.55
C LEU A 29 8.35 -10.95 -14.03
N ALA A 30 9.43 -11.40 -14.67
CA ALA A 30 9.70 -11.07 -16.07
C ALA A 30 8.60 -11.59 -17.00
N GLU A 31 8.24 -12.87 -16.88
CA GLU A 31 7.20 -13.50 -17.72
C GLU A 31 5.83 -12.83 -17.53
N SER A 32 5.48 -12.50 -16.29
CA SER A 32 4.21 -11.84 -15.98
C SER A 32 4.11 -10.46 -16.62
N VAL A 33 5.16 -9.64 -16.52
CA VAL A 33 5.18 -8.28 -17.08
C VAL A 33 5.34 -8.31 -18.60
N ASP A 34 6.13 -9.25 -19.13
CA ASP A 34 6.32 -9.44 -20.57
C ASP A 34 5.01 -9.77 -21.26
N ALA A 35 4.22 -10.68 -20.70
CA ALA A 35 2.91 -11.04 -21.25
C ALA A 35 1.98 -9.82 -21.39
N VAL A 36 2.00 -8.89 -20.43
CA VAL A 36 1.21 -7.66 -20.48
C VAL A 36 1.71 -6.71 -21.58
N ILE A 37 3.02 -6.51 -21.68
CA ILE A 37 3.64 -5.65 -22.69
C ILE A 37 3.36 -6.19 -24.09
N ASP A 38 3.65 -7.47 -24.31
CA ASP A 38 3.49 -8.13 -25.61
C ASP A 38 2.03 -8.16 -26.05
N ARG A 39 1.11 -8.42 -25.12
CA ARG A 39 -0.33 -8.33 -25.43
C ARG A 39 -0.75 -6.93 -25.81
N SER A 40 -0.24 -5.91 -25.13
CA SER A 40 -0.60 -4.51 -25.40
C SER A 40 -0.06 -4.01 -26.74
N LEU A 41 1.10 -4.51 -27.17
CA LEU A 41 1.63 -4.28 -28.52
C LEU A 41 0.84 -5.05 -29.58
N ALA A 42 0.53 -6.32 -29.33
CA ALA A 42 -0.23 -7.16 -30.26
C ALA A 42 -1.65 -6.64 -30.49
N ASP A 43 -2.30 -6.14 -29.43
CA ASP A 43 -3.61 -5.49 -29.48
C ASP A 43 -3.57 -4.08 -30.09
N LYS A 44 -2.37 -3.57 -30.41
CA LYS A 44 -2.16 -2.20 -30.88
C LYS A 44 -2.77 -1.16 -29.94
N ARG A 45 -2.67 -1.40 -28.64
CA ARG A 45 -3.06 -0.42 -27.60
C ARG A 45 -1.92 0.55 -27.30
N ILE A 46 -0.67 0.10 -27.41
CA ILE A 46 0.53 0.92 -27.29
C ILE A 46 1.45 0.73 -28.50
N VAL A 47 2.28 1.73 -28.81
CA VAL A 47 3.29 1.64 -29.88
C VAL A 47 4.65 1.19 -29.35
N GLY A 48 5.06 1.70 -28.18
CA GLY A 48 6.28 1.31 -27.51
C GLY A 48 6.30 1.73 -26.05
N ALA A 49 7.09 1.03 -25.25
CA ALA A 49 7.19 1.25 -23.82
C ALA A 49 8.59 0.92 -23.28
N VAL A 50 8.93 1.55 -22.16
CA VAL A 50 10.02 1.15 -21.26
C VAL A 50 9.43 0.97 -19.87
N VAL A 51 9.55 -0.24 -19.33
CA VAL A 51 9.08 -0.60 -17.98
C VAL A 51 10.26 -1.00 -17.12
N VAL A 52 10.33 -0.43 -15.91
CA VAL A 52 11.36 -0.73 -14.91
C VAL A 52 10.70 -1.00 -13.58
N VAL A 53 11.09 -2.10 -12.94
CA VAL A 53 10.65 -2.49 -11.59
C VAL A 53 11.87 -2.62 -10.70
N ALA A 54 11.89 -1.91 -9.59
CA ALA A 54 12.83 -2.11 -8.52
C ALA A 54 12.13 -2.71 -7.30
N LYS A 55 12.81 -3.66 -6.65
CA LYS A 55 12.39 -4.33 -5.43
C LYS A 55 13.51 -4.20 -4.39
N ASP A 56 13.17 -3.64 -3.24
CA ASP A 56 14.10 -3.29 -2.16
C ASP A 56 15.31 -2.51 -2.67
N GLY A 57 15.06 -1.69 -3.70
CA GLY A 57 16.02 -0.82 -4.33
C GLY A 57 17.08 -1.49 -5.19
N LYS A 58 16.82 -2.72 -5.63
CA LYS A 58 17.50 -3.37 -6.75
C LYS A 58 16.56 -3.41 -7.95
N VAL A 59 17.03 -3.06 -9.13
CA VAL A 59 16.26 -3.25 -10.37
C VAL A 59 16.14 -4.77 -10.61
N VAL A 60 14.91 -5.28 -10.57
CA VAL A 60 14.59 -6.71 -10.74
C VAL A 60 13.93 -7.01 -12.09
N TYR A 61 13.47 -5.98 -12.79
CA TYR A 61 12.98 -6.08 -14.15
C TYR A 61 13.24 -4.77 -14.89
N ARG A 62 13.64 -4.88 -16.16
CA ARG A 62 13.83 -3.76 -17.08
C ARG A 62 13.60 -4.28 -18.49
N ARG A 63 12.71 -3.62 -19.24
CA ARG A 63 12.48 -3.96 -20.65
C ARG A 63 12.05 -2.75 -21.46
N ALA A 64 12.63 -2.62 -22.64
CA ALA A 64 12.10 -1.80 -23.73
C ALA A 64 11.40 -2.69 -24.76
N ALA A 65 10.25 -2.26 -25.28
CA ALA A 65 9.48 -3.02 -26.25
C ALA A 65 8.74 -2.11 -27.24
N GLY A 66 8.46 -2.64 -28.43
CA GLY A 66 7.81 -1.90 -29.52
C GLY A 66 8.73 -0.89 -30.19
N PHE A 67 8.17 0.23 -30.65
CA PHE A 67 8.88 1.23 -31.45
C PHE A 67 8.95 2.59 -30.75
N ALA A 68 10.13 3.21 -30.78
CA ALA A 68 10.29 4.63 -30.47
C ALA A 68 9.75 5.52 -31.61
N ASP A 69 9.84 5.05 -32.85
CA ASP A 69 9.17 5.62 -34.03
C ASP A 69 8.72 4.45 -34.93
N ARG A 70 7.41 4.21 -35.00
CA ARG A 70 6.82 3.12 -35.77
C ARG A 70 6.99 3.34 -37.27
N GLU A 71 6.78 4.55 -37.77
CA GLU A 71 6.87 4.85 -39.19
C GLU A 71 8.31 4.71 -39.71
N ALA A 72 9.30 5.04 -38.88
CA ALA A 72 10.73 4.84 -39.18
C ALA A 72 11.25 3.45 -38.78
N GLN A 73 10.40 2.56 -38.25
CA GLN A 73 10.77 1.24 -37.72
C GLN A 73 11.94 1.30 -36.71
N ARG A 74 12.03 2.38 -35.94
CA ARG A 74 13.07 2.56 -34.91
C ARG A 74 12.63 1.86 -33.63
N PRO A 75 13.31 0.78 -33.20
CA PRO A 75 12.93 0.04 -32.02
C PRO A 75 13.05 0.91 -30.76
N MET A 76 12.18 0.66 -29.78
CA MET A 76 12.30 1.26 -28.47
C MET A 76 13.60 0.77 -27.79
N ARG A 77 14.28 1.66 -27.06
CA ARG A 77 15.48 1.34 -26.29
C ARG A 77 15.27 1.71 -24.82
N GLU A 78 15.98 1.06 -23.93
CA GLU A 78 15.86 1.30 -22.47
C GLU A 78 16.26 2.72 -22.08
N ASP A 79 17.15 3.32 -22.86
CA ASP A 79 17.64 4.70 -22.71
C ASP A 79 16.80 5.71 -23.53
N ALA A 80 15.64 5.33 -24.07
CA ALA A 80 14.79 6.28 -24.78
C ALA A 80 14.34 7.43 -23.87
N ILE A 81 14.33 8.64 -24.44
CA ILE A 81 13.88 9.86 -23.76
C ILE A 81 12.40 10.08 -24.06
N PHE A 82 11.62 10.36 -23.01
CA PHE A 82 10.19 10.60 -23.09
C PHE A 82 9.86 12.01 -22.63
N ARG A 83 8.79 12.58 -23.19
CA ARG A 83 8.15 13.81 -22.68
C ARG A 83 7.38 13.44 -21.42
N LEU A 84 7.79 13.92 -20.25
CA LEU A 84 7.30 13.44 -18.96
C LEU A 84 5.88 13.91 -18.62
N ALA A 85 5.41 15.01 -19.21
CA ALA A 85 4.15 15.64 -18.81
C ALA A 85 4.09 15.78 -17.27
N SER A 86 2.99 15.36 -16.65
CA SER A 86 2.75 15.47 -15.20
C SER A 86 3.73 14.70 -14.30
N MET A 87 4.60 13.85 -14.85
CA MET A 87 5.75 13.31 -14.10
C MET A 87 6.81 14.39 -13.79
N THR A 88 6.67 15.59 -14.36
CA THR A 88 7.42 16.80 -13.96
C THR A 88 7.06 17.26 -12.54
N LYS A 89 5.81 17.08 -12.11
CA LYS A 89 5.31 17.65 -10.86
C LYS A 89 6.08 17.18 -9.62
N PRO A 90 6.32 15.86 -9.44
CA PRO A 90 7.12 15.38 -8.31
C PRO A 90 8.50 16.01 -8.23
N LEU A 91 9.17 16.26 -9.36
CA LEU A 91 10.51 16.87 -9.39
C LEU A 91 10.48 18.32 -8.91
N VAL A 92 9.48 19.09 -9.34
CA VAL A 92 9.27 20.49 -8.91
C VAL A 92 8.87 20.55 -7.43
N SER A 93 7.98 19.66 -6.99
CA SER A 93 7.57 19.56 -5.59
C SER A 93 8.73 19.21 -4.67
N VAL A 94 9.61 18.27 -5.06
CA VAL A 94 10.82 17.95 -4.28
C VAL A 94 11.78 19.13 -4.24
N ALA A 95 11.95 19.89 -5.34
CA ALA A 95 12.76 21.11 -5.31
C ALA A 95 12.18 22.17 -4.35
N ALA A 96 10.85 22.31 -4.29
CA ALA A 96 10.19 23.19 -3.32
C ALA A 96 10.41 22.73 -1.88
N LEU A 97 10.24 21.43 -1.61
CA LEU A 97 10.46 20.84 -0.29
C LEU A 97 11.93 20.90 0.15
N ALA A 98 12.89 20.76 -0.77
CA ALA A 98 14.30 20.97 -0.48
C ALA A 98 14.60 22.42 -0.07
N LEU A 99 13.93 23.40 -0.67
CA LEU A 99 14.01 24.80 -0.23
C LEU A 99 13.32 25.03 1.13
N VAL A 100 12.31 24.23 1.47
CA VAL A 100 11.70 24.21 2.82
C VAL A 100 12.68 23.66 3.85
N ASP A 101 13.35 22.55 3.55
CA ASP A 101 14.40 21.99 4.41
C ASP A 101 15.55 22.96 4.67
N GLN A 102 15.87 23.79 3.68
CA GLN A 102 16.88 24.85 3.78
C GLN A 102 16.39 26.11 4.51
N GLY A 103 15.11 26.17 4.92
CA GLY A 103 14.49 27.36 5.52
C GLY A 103 14.33 28.55 4.58
N THR A 104 14.54 28.37 3.28
CA THR A 104 14.40 29.42 2.25
C THR A 104 12.94 29.63 1.86
N LEU A 105 12.15 28.55 1.86
CA LEU A 105 10.73 28.54 1.58
C LEU A 105 9.97 28.04 2.81
N SER A 106 8.74 28.50 3.04
CA SER A 106 7.82 27.89 4.00
C SER A 106 6.60 27.33 3.28
N LEU A 107 6.04 26.22 3.78
CA LEU A 107 4.75 25.70 3.31
C LEU A 107 3.62 26.72 3.48
N GLU A 108 3.72 27.59 4.49
CA GLU A 108 2.73 28.63 4.79
C GLU A 108 3.06 29.98 4.15
N ASP A 109 4.14 30.08 3.36
CA ASP A 109 4.44 31.32 2.64
C ASP A 109 3.28 31.65 1.69
N PRO A 110 2.75 32.88 1.72
CA PRO A 110 1.80 33.31 0.71
C PRO A 110 2.52 33.39 -0.64
N VAL A 111 1.88 32.91 -1.71
CA VAL A 111 2.46 32.94 -3.07
C VAL A 111 2.85 34.36 -3.48
N THR A 112 2.12 35.37 -3.02
CA THR A 112 2.39 36.79 -3.27
C THR A 112 3.70 37.31 -2.67
N LYS A 113 4.30 36.61 -1.70
CA LYS A 113 5.67 36.89 -1.23
C LYS A 113 6.69 36.73 -2.36
N TRP A 114 6.48 35.74 -3.23
CA TRP A 114 7.40 35.37 -4.31
C TRP A 114 6.93 35.89 -5.68
N LEU A 115 5.61 35.99 -5.86
CA LEU A 115 4.95 36.43 -7.09
C LEU A 115 3.92 37.53 -6.77
N PRO A 116 4.35 38.78 -6.50
CA PRO A 116 3.47 39.83 -5.98
C PRO A 116 2.24 40.17 -6.83
N ALA A 117 2.33 39.96 -8.15
CA ALA A 117 1.26 40.22 -9.11
C ALA A 117 0.29 39.04 -9.26
N PHE A 118 0.60 37.85 -8.73
CA PHE A 118 -0.26 36.67 -8.85
C PHE A 118 -1.35 36.70 -7.78
N ARG A 119 -2.46 37.36 -8.08
CA ARG A 119 -3.59 37.61 -7.16
C ARG A 119 -4.94 37.20 -7.79
N PRO A 120 -5.14 35.91 -8.12
CA PRO A 120 -6.43 35.46 -8.63
C PRO A 120 -7.54 35.68 -7.59
N LYS A 121 -8.72 36.03 -8.08
CA LYS A 121 -9.90 36.35 -7.24
C LYS A 121 -10.87 35.19 -7.19
N LEU A 122 -11.70 35.13 -6.16
CA LEU A 122 -12.93 34.35 -6.18
C LEU A 122 -13.95 35.00 -7.13
N ALA A 123 -15.00 34.26 -7.49
CA ALA A 123 -16.08 34.77 -8.34
C ALA A 123 -16.80 36.00 -7.76
N ASP A 124 -16.76 36.18 -6.44
CA ASP A 124 -17.31 37.33 -5.72
C ASP A 124 -16.34 38.53 -5.62
N GLY A 125 -15.15 38.42 -6.23
CA GLY A 125 -14.14 39.47 -6.29
C GLY A 125 -13.16 39.51 -5.12
N ARG A 126 -13.31 38.66 -4.09
CA ARG A 126 -12.33 38.57 -2.98
C ARG A 126 -10.99 38.03 -3.46
N GLU A 127 -9.90 38.56 -2.92
CA GLU A 127 -8.53 38.06 -3.12
C GLU A 127 -8.10 37.20 -1.92
N PRO A 128 -8.24 35.85 -1.98
CA PRO A 128 -7.81 35.00 -0.88
C PRO A 128 -6.28 34.84 -0.86
N VAL A 129 -5.74 34.43 0.28
CA VAL A 129 -4.34 34.02 0.40
C VAL A 129 -4.18 32.60 -0.14
N ILE A 130 -3.29 32.41 -1.12
CA ILE A 130 -2.84 31.10 -1.59
C ILE A 130 -1.47 30.85 -0.98
N THR A 131 -1.26 29.71 -0.34
CA THR A 131 0.04 29.31 0.23
C THR A 131 0.80 28.35 -0.68
N VAL A 132 2.10 28.16 -0.42
CA VAL A 132 2.92 27.11 -1.07
C VAL A 132 2.30 25.72 -0.86
N ARG A 133 1.79 25.42 0.34
CA ARG A 133 1.05 24.17 0.64
C ARG A 133 -0.15 24.01 -0.27
N ASN A 134 -0.92 25.08 -0.53
CA ASN A 134 -2.06 24.99 -1.44
C ASN A 134 -1.65 24.62 -2.87
N LEU A 135 -0.47 25.07 -3.31
CA LEU A 135 0.06 24.72 -4.63
C LEU A 135 0.49 23.26 -4.70
N LEU A 136 1.24 22.77 -3.70
CA LEU A 136 1.69 21.38 -3.59
C LEU A 136 0.52 20.38 -3.51
N THR A 137 -0.56 20.79 -2.85
CA THR A 137 -1.71 19.93 -2.57
C THR A 137 -2.85 20.05 -3.57
N HIS A 138 -2.71 20.88 -4.62
CA HIS A 138 -3.80 21.19 -5.56
C HIS A 138 -5.08 21.69 -4.86
N THR A 139 -4.94 22.45 -3.78
CA THR A 139 -6.06 23.04 -3.03
C THR A 139 -6.14 24.56 -3.20
N ALA A 140 -5.39 25.15 -4.13
CA ALA A 140 -5.35 26.60 -4.38
C ALA A 140 -6.61 27.18 -5.06
N GLY A 141 -7.61 26.36 -5.39
CA GLY A 141 -8.79 26.77 -6.17
C GLY A 141 -8.52 26.93 -7.67
N LEU A 142 -7.30 26.67 -8.13
CA LEU A 142 -6.94 26.60 -9.55
C LEU A 142 -7.45 25.29 -10.18
N THR A 143 -7.47 25.21 -11.51
CA THR A 143 -7.76 23.98 -12.29
C THR A 143 -6.90 23.95 -13.56
N TYR A 144 -7.24 23.12 -14.55
CA TYR A 144 -6.69 23.13 -15.91
C TYR A 144 -7.76 23.53 -16.92
N GLY A 145 -7.34 24.03 -18.10
CA GLY A 145 -8.25 24.32 -19.20
C GLY A 145 -8.99 23.07 -19.69
N PHE A 146 -8.29 21.94 -19.79
CA PHE A 146 -8.90 20.65 -20.17
C PHE A 146 -9.93 20.09 -19.17
N ASN A 147 -10.03 20.64 -17.95
CA ASN A 147 -11.03 20.27 -16.96
C ASN A 147 -12.31 21.12 -17.04
N GLU A 148 -12.35 22.13 -17.91
CA GLU A 148 -13.52 23.00 -18.10
C GLU A 148 -14.40 22.48 -19.25
N ALA A 149 -15.68 22.26 -18.96
CA ALA A 149 -16.66 21.95 -20.00
C ALA A 149 -16.76 23.08 -21.04
N GLU A 150 -17.25 22.74 -22.24
CA GLU A 150 -17.34 23.64 -23.40
C GLU A 150 -18.07 24.98 -23.10
N GLY A 151 -19.02 25.00 -22.17
CA GLY A 151 -19.73 26.22 -21.76
C GLY A 151 -18.96 27.14 -20.80
N GLN A 152 -17.90 26.66 -20.14
CA GLN A 152 -17.11 27.46 -19.18
C GLN A 152 -15.91 28.10 -19.88
N ARG A 153 -15.00 27.29 -20.44
CA ARG A 153 -13.80 27.70 -21.22
C ARG A 153 -13.12 29.00 -20.74
N ARG A 154 -13.03 29.26 -19.43
CA ARG A 154 -12.47 30.51 -18.87
C ARG A 154 -10.96 30.56 -19.10
N TYR A 155 -10.27 29.44 -18.91
CA TYR A 155 -8.83 29.32 -19.13
C TYR A 155 -8.49 29.53 -20.60
N ALA A 156 -9.23 28.87 -21.50
CA ALA A 156 -9.08 29.04 -22.95
C ALA A 156 -9.35 30.48 -23.40
N ARG A 157 -10.41 31.13 -22.88
CA ARG A 157 -10.72 32.55 -23.17
C ARG A 157 -9.63 33.51 -22.68
N ALA A 158 -9.00 33.20 -21.55
CA ALA A 158 -7.87 33.96 -21.03
C ALA A 158 -6.54 33.62 -21.75
N GLY A 159 -6.52 32.62 -22.63
CA GLY A 159 -5.32 32.16 -23.33
C GLY A 159 -4.29 31.51 -22.41
N VAL A 160 -4.73 30.85 -21.34
CA VAL A 160 -3.87 30.12 -20.40
C VAL A 160 -3.41 28.82 -21.06
N SER A 161 -2.10 28.59 -21.06
CA SER A 161 -1.45 27.35 -21.49
C SER A 161 -1.38 26.37 -20.32
N ASP A 162 -1.70 25.10 -20.61
CA ASP A 162 -1.61 23.97 -19.68
C ASP A 162 -0.18 23.36 -19.64
N GLY A 163 0.75 23.89 -20.44
CA GLY A 163 2.17 23.52 -20.45
C GLY A 163 2.52 22.32 -21.35
N LEU A 164 1.54 21.72 -22.03
CA LEU A 164 1.73 20.67 -23.04
C LEU A 164 1.67 21.20 -24.49
N ASP A 165 1.08 22.38 -24.65
CA ASP A 165 1.08 23.20 -25.84
C ASP A 165 2.37 24.03 -25.96
N ASN A 166 2.54 24.73 -27.09
CA ASN A 166 3.67 25.62 -27.31
C ASN A 166 3.29 26.88 -28.10
N PRO A 167 2.46 27.79 -27.54
CA PRO A 167 2.11 29.03 -28.23
C PRO A 167 3.37 29.88 -28.46
N PRO A 168 3.64 30.36 -29.70
CA PRO A 168 4.84 31.11 -30.01
C PRO A 168 5.03 32.33 -29.10
N GLY A 169 6.21 32.46 -28.49
CA GLY A 169 6.60 33.61 -27.67
C GLY A 169 5.93 33.68 -26.29
N LEU A 170 5.15 32.68 -25.88
CA LEU A 170 4.53 32.67 -24.55
C LEU A 170 5.59 32.40 -23.46
N THR A 171 5.77 33.36 -22.54
CA THR A 171 6.62 33.20 -21.37
C THR A 171 5.83 32.66 -20.17
N LEU A 172 6.51 32.07 -19.19
CA LEU A 172 5.86 31.65 -17.93
C LEU A 172 5.21 32.85 -17.21
N GLU A 173 5.88 34.01 -17.21
CA GLU A 173 5.35 35.22 -16.58
C GLU A 173 4.04 35.68 -17.24
N GLU A 174 3.98 35.69 -18.57
CA GLU A 174 2.76 36.03 -19.30
C GLU A 174 1.65 35.00 -19.07
N ASN A 175 1.99 33.70 -19.04
CA ASN A 175 1.00 32.66 -18.73
C ASN A 175 0.43 32.81 -17.30
N LEU A 176 1.26 33.13 -16.32
CA LEU A 176 0.83 33.40 -14.95
C LEU A 176 -0.01 34.68 -14.84
N ARG A 177 0.31 35.71 -15.62
CA ARG A 177 -0.50 36.94 -15.71
C ARG A 177 -1.90 36.61 -16.25
N ARG A 178 -2.00 35.80 -17.29
CA ARG A 178 -3.30 35.32 -17.83
C ARG A 178 -4.04 34.51 -16.79
N LEU A 179 -3.37 33.55 -16.15
CA LEU A 179 -3.95 32.70 -15.11
C LEU A 179 -4.51 33.52 -13.94
N ALA A 180 -3.82 34.58 -13.51
CA ALA A 180 -4.28 35.45 -12.42
C ALA A 180 -5.58 36.22 -12.75
N THR A 181 -5.97 36.32 -14.02
CA THR A 181 -7.25 36.93 -14.43
C THR A 181 -8.44 35.97 -14.31
N VAL A 182 -8.19 34.66 -14.16
CA VAL A 182 -9.24 33.65 -14.10
C VAL A 182 -9.71 33.48 -12.64
N PRO A 183 -11.02 33.57 -12.36
CA PRO A 183 -11.52 33.35 -11.01
C PRO A 183 -11.24 31.93 -10.50
N LEU A 184 -10.90 31.82 -9.21
CA LEU A 184 -10.74 30.55 -8.51
C LEU A 184 -12.06 29.79 -8.43
N SER A 185 -11.99 28.46 -8.51
CA SER A 185 -13.14 27.56 -8.44
C SER A 185 -13.71 27.40 -7.03
N ASN A 186 -12.88 27.55 -6.00
CA ASN A 186 -13.22 27.49 -4.58
C ASN A 186 -12.17 28.26 -3.78
N ALA A 187 -12.46 28.57 -2.51
CA ALA A 187 -11.45 29.20 -1.67
C ALA A 187 -10.27 28.23 -1.42
N PRO A 188 -9.03 28.75 -1.31
CA PRO A 188 -7.87 27.93 -1.02
C PRO A 188 -8.06 27.08 0.25
N GLY A 189 -7.76 25.78 0.15
CA GLY A 189 -7.91 24.81 1.24
C GLY A 189 -9.29 24.15 1.35
N GLU A 190 -10.35 24.70 0.74
CA GLU A 190 -11.71 24.15 0.87
C GLU A 190 -12.02 22.95 -0.05
N GLY A 191 -11.11 22.61 -0.96
CA GLY A 191 -11.32 21.47 -1.86
C GLY A 191 -10.14 21.21 -2.77
N TRP A 192 -10.00 19.95 -3.18
CA TRP A 192 -8.97 19.47 -4.09
C TRP A 192 -9.42 19.56 -5.55
N ARG A 193 -8.59 20.16 -6.41
CA ARG A 193 -8.78 20.22 -7.86
C ARG A 193 -7.45 20.19 -8.58
N TYR A 194 -7.24 19.15 -9.37
CA TYR A 194 -6.03 19.03 -10.19
C TYR A 194 -5.84 20.24 -11.12
N SER A 195 -4.65 20.85 -11.10
CA SER A 195 -4.47 22.21 -11.61
C SER A 195 -3.08 22.57 -12.10
N VAL A 196 -2.99 23.70 -12.81
CA VAL A 196 -1.74 24.40 -13.18
C VAL A 196 -0.94 24.93 -11.97
N ALA A 197 -1.34 24.60 -10.74
CA ALA A 197 -0.69 25.05 -9.51
C ALA A 197 0.82 24.74 -9.48
N THR A 198 1.26 23.65 -10.11
CA THR A 198 2.69 23.29 -10.13
C THR A 198 3.52 24.20 -11.05
N ASP A 199 2.91 24.86 -12.05
CA ASP A 199 3.58 25.90 -12.85
C ASP A 199 3.79 27.17 -12.02
N VAL A 200 2.78 27.54 -11.21
CA VAL A 200 2.89 28.61 -10.21
C VAL A 200 3.99 28.25 -9.20
N LEU A 201 4.01 27.02 -8.71
CA LEU A 201 5.04 26.52 -7.80
C LEU A 201 6.42 26.59 -8.44
N GLY A 202 6.56 26.25 -9.72
CA GLY A 202 7.81 26.38 -10.47
C GLY A 202 8.33 27.82 -10.49
N ALA A 203 7.45 28.81 -10.67
CA ALA A 203 7.84 30.22 -10.58
C ALA A 203 8.22 30.64 -9.15
N VAL A 204 7.51 30.15 -8.13
CA VAL A 204 7.90 30.34 -6.72
C VAL A 204 9.28 29.74 -6.44
N VAL A 205 9.54 28.51 -6.86
CA VAL A 205 10.81 27.80 -6.71
C VAL A 205 11.95 28.54 -7.41
N ALA A 206 11.71 29.08 -8.62
CA ALA A 206 12.71 29.88 -9.31
C ALA A 206 13.08 31.17 -8.54
N ARG A 207 12.06 31.87 -8.01
CA ARG A 207 12.26 33.09 -7.21
C ARG A 207 12.96 32.80 -5.88
N ALA A 208 12.50 31.79 -5.14
CA ALA A 208 13.09 31.38 -3.87
C ALA A 208 14.51 30.81 -4.04
N GLY A 209 14.73 30.03 -5.09
CA GLY A 209 16.03 29.45 -5.41
C GLY A 209 17.03 30.41 -6.08
N GLY A 210 16.63 31.65 -6.37
CA GLY A 210 17.48 32.71 -6.92
C GLY A 210 17.99 32.47 -8.35
N ALA A 211 17.36 31.56 -9.11
CA ALA A 211 17.81 31.16 -10.45
C ALA A 211 16.63 30.66 -11.31
N PRO A 212 16.76 30.60 -12.65
CA PRO A 212 15.75 29.99 -13.50
C PRO A 212 15.38 28.56 -13.04
N LEU A 213 14.10 28.19 -13.14
CA LEU A 213 13.58 26.90 -12.68
C LEU A 213 14.44 25.68 -13.12
N PRO A 214 14.89 25.57 -14.39
CA PRO A 214 15.76 24.47 -14.80
C PRO A 214 17.02 24.34 -13.95
N GLN A 215 17.68 25.46 -13.61
CA GLN A 215 18.92 25.47 -12.83
C GLN A 215 18.67 25.11 -11.36
N VAL A 216 17.55 25.56 -10.79
CA VAL A 216 17.18 25.22 -9.41
C VAL A 216 16.90 23.72 -9.28
N ILE A 217 16.12 23.14 -10.19
CA ILE A 217 15.84 21.70 -10.22
C ILE A 217 17.10 20.89 -10.51
N GLU A 218 17.96 21.38 -11.42
CA GLU A 218 19.23 20.73 -11.71
C GLU A 218 20.10 20.60 -10.45
N ARG A 219 20.24 21.71 -9.71
CA ARG A 219 21.04 21.81 -8.49
C ARG A 219 20.48 20.97 -7.34
N LEU A 220 19.18 21.02 -7.11
CA LEU A 220 18.56 20.44 -5.92
C LEU A 220 18.13 18.98 -6.10
N VAL A 221 17.88 18.53 -7.33
CA VAL A 221 17.29 17.20 -7.59
C VAL A 221 18.10 16.39 -8.57
N ILE A 222 18.31 16.90 -9.79
CA ILE A 222 18.86 16.12 -10.91
C ILE A 222 20.32 15.74 -10.68
N ARG A 223 21.18 16.71 -10.34
CA ARG A 223 22.62 16.50 -10.16
C ARG A 223 22.91 15.61 -8.94
N PRO A 224 22.31 15.83 -7.76
CA PRO A 224 22.50 14.93 -6.60
C PRO A 224 22.12 13.48 -6.86
N LEU A 225 21.15 13.23 -7.76
CA LEU A 225 20.67 11.90 -8.12
C LEU A 225 21.33 11.32 -9.38
N GLY A 226 22.19 12.08 -10.06
CA GLY A 226 22.85 11.64 -11.28
C GLY A 226 21.90 11.37 -12.45
N MET A 227 20.82 12.15 -12.57
CA MET A 227 19.76 11.99 -13.58
C MET A 227 20.10 12.71 -14.89
N LYS A 228 21.08 12.19 -15.63
CA LYS A 228 21.77 12.90 -16.72
C LYS A 228 20.89 13.25 -17.93
N ASP A 229 19.82 12.50 -18.16
CA ASP A 229 18.94 12.67 -19.32
C ASP A 229 17.57 13.24 -18.93
N THR A 230 17.46 13.85 -17.74
CA THR A 230 16.23 14.44 -17.23
C THR A 230 16.36 15.96 -17.08
N GLY A 231 15.45 16.71 -17.69
CA GLY A 231 15.52 18.17 -17.72
C GLY A 231 14.38 18.80 -18.49
N PHE A 232 14.46 20.12 -18.75
CA PHE A 232 13.49 20.83 -19.61
C PHE A 232 13.88 20.81 -21.10
N ARG A 233 15.03 20.21 -21.43
CA ARG A 233 15.56 20.11 -22.79
C ARG A 233 16.00 18.67 -23.05
N VAL A 234 15.80 18.23 -24.28
CA VAL A 234 16.25 16.91 -24.75
C VAL A 234 17.77 16.93 -24.92
N THR A 235 18.46 15.99 -24.29
CA THR A 235 19.92 15.83 -24.38
C THR A 235 20.35 15.25 -25.73
N ASP A 236 19.54 14.36 -26.30
CA ASP A 236 19.74 13.75 -27.61
C ASP A 236 18.39 13.53 -28.33
N GLY A 237 18.16 14.31 -29.40
CA GLY A 237 16.94 14.21 -30.21
C GLY A 237 16.77 12.84 -30.87
N ALA A 238 17.85 12.09 -31.14
CA ALA A 238 17.79 10.76 -31.71
C ALA A 238 17.27 9.69 -30.73
N ARG A 239 17.28 9.98 -29.42
CA ARG A 239 16.72 9.13 -28.37
C ARG A 239 15.28 9.47 -28.01
N LEU A 240 14.75 10.61 -28.48
CA LEU A 240 13.38 11.03 -28.17
C LEU A 240 12.36 10.09 -28.83
N ALA A 241 11.45 9.53 -28.02
CA ALA A 241 10.33 8.75 -28.51
C ALA A 241 9.30 9.66 -29.20
N VAL A 242 8.78 9.22 -30.35
CA VAL A 242 7.69 9.91 -31.07
C VAL A 242 6.40 9.71 -30.30
N ALA A 243 5.64 10.80 -30.11
CA ALA A 243 4.36 10.74 -29.40
C ALA A 243 3.23 10.27 -30.32
N TYR A 244 2.45 9.31 -29.84
CA TYR A 244 1.23 8.81 -30.46
C TYR A 244 0.03 9.09 -29.55
N ALA A 245 -1.13 9.27 -30.16
CA ALA A 245 -2.42 9.27 -29.49
C ALA A 245 -3.16 7.95 -29.77
N ASP A 246 -4.05 7.53 -28.87
CA ASP A 246 -4.94 6.39 -29.05
C ASP A 246 -5.71 6.54 -30.36
N GLY A 247 -5.93 5.43 -31.05
CA GLY A 247 -6.59 5.42 -32.34
C GLY A 247 -7.12 4.03 -32.70
N ARG A 248 -7.99 3.97 -33.72
CA ARG A 248 -8.49 2.72 -34.28
C ARG A 248 -8.23 2.71 -35.80
N PRO A 249 -7.71 1.61 -36.37
CA PRO A 249 -7.42 0.32 -35.73
C PRO A 249 -6.16 0.29 -34.86
N GLU A 250 -5.37 1.37 -34.83
CA GLU A 250 -4.11 1.45 -34.08
C GLU A 250 -3.79 2.91 -33.71
N PRO A 251 -2.80 3.18 -32.83
CA PRO A 251 -2.47 4.53 -32.39
C PRO A 251 -1.97 5.40 -33.53
N VAL A 252 -2.27 6.69 -33.48
CA VAL A 252 -1.95 7.67 -34.53
C VAL A 252 -0.79 8.56 -34.08
N ARG A 253 0.20 8.75 -34.94
CA ARG A 253 1.31 9.68 -34.68
C ARG A 253 0.74 11.08 -34.49
N MET A 254 1.06 11.74 -33.38
CA MET A 254 0.60 13.11 -33.14
C MET A 254 1.17 14.05 -34.21
N ALA A 255 0.33 14.96 -34.71
CA ALA A 255 0.75 16.05 -35.57
C ALA A 255 1.59 17.10 -34.80
N ALA A 256 2.02 18.16 -35.49
CA ALA A 256 2.78 19.25 -34.87
C ALA A 256 2.05 19.86 -33.66
N THR A 257 0.73 19.99 -33.78
CA THR A 257 -0.21 20.21 -32.68
C THR A 257 -1.38 19.23 -32.80
N GLN A 258 -1.94 18.80 -31.68
CA GLN A 258 -3.06 17.85 -31.66
C GLN A 258 -3.92 18.05 -30.42
N ASP A 259 -5.23 18.23 -30.61
CA ASP A 259 -6.21 18.09 -29.55
C ASP A 259 -6.56 16.60 -29.36
N VAL A 260 -6.40 16.09 -28.14
CA VAL A 260 -6.83 14.73 -27.79
C VAL A 260 -7.93 14.82 -26.72
N PRO A 261 -9.13 14.24 -26.96
CA PRO A 261 -10.21 14.25 -25.98
C PRO A 261 -9.79 13.68 -24.63
N PHE A 262 -10.11 14.40 -23.55
CA PHE A 262 -9.81 13.97 -22.19
C PHE A 262 -10.85 14.51 -21.21
N GLY A 263 -11.53 13.61 -20.51
CA GLY A 263 -12.63 13.97 -19.60
C GLY A 263 -13.72 14.75 -20.33
N VAL A 264 -14.02 15.96 -19.86
CA VAL A 264 -15.04 16.86 -20.44
C VAL A 264 -14.49 17.85 -21.47
N GLY A 265 -13.18 17.79 -21.74
CA GLY A 265 -12.47 18.71 -22.62
C GLY A 265 -11.48 17.98 -23.53
N ALA A 266 -10.39 18.66 -23.87
CA ALA A 266 -9.29 18.10 -24.64
C ALA A 266 -7.96 18.64 -24.12
N ILE A 267 -6.92 17.81 -24.20
CA ILE A 267 -5.55 18.24 -23.94
C ILE A 267 -4.94 18.65 -25.28
N HIS A 268 -4.41 19.87 -25.34
CA HIS A 268 -3.70 20.39 -26.52
C HIS A 268 -2.22 20.02 -26.44
N TYR A 269 -1.76 19.14 -27.32
CA TYR A 269 -0.38 18.69 -27.38
C TYR A 269 0.40 19.43 -28.46
N ALA A 270 1.65 19.78 -28.15
CA ALA A 270 2.66 20.18 -29.13
C ALA A 270 3.94 19.36 -28.91
N PRO A 271 4.11 18.17 -29.54
CA PRO A 271 5.29 17.34 -29.32
C PRO A 271 6.61 18.06 -29.60
N GLY A 272 6.62 19.02 -30.55
CA GLY A 272 7.79 19.84 -30.87
C GLY A 272 8.30 20.70 -29.71
N ARG A 273 7.47 20.99 -28.71
CA ARG A 273 7.81 21.79 -27.52
C ARG A 273 9.09 21.33 -26.82
N ALA A 274 9.31 20.02 -26.73
CA ALA A 274 10.48 19.44 -26.06
C ALA A 274 11.82 19.75 -26.77
N LEU A 275 11.76 20.21 -28.02
CA LEU A 275 12.89 20.58 -28.86
C LEU A 275 13.01 22.11 -29.04
N ASP A 276 12.08 22.89 -28.48
CA ASP A 276 12.07 24.33 -28.58
C ASP A 276 12.78 24.96 -27.38
N ASP A 277 13.95 25.56 -27.62
CA ASP A 277 14.75 26.22 -26.59
C ASP A 277 14.10 27.47 -25.98
N GLN A 278 13.05 28.01 -26.61
CA GLN A 278 12.27 29.15 -26.14
C GLN A 278 11.01 28.73 -25.38
N ALA A 279 10.66 27.44 -25.36
CA ALA A 279 9.52 26.97 -24.58
C ALA A 279 9.75 27.25 -23.08
N PHE A 280 8.79 27.92 -22.43
CA PHE A 280 8.94 28.24 -21.02
C PHE A 280 9.02 26.96 -20.15
N PRO A 281 9.74 26.95 -19.02
CA PRO A 281 9.85 25.77 -18.17
C PRO A 281 8.55 25.53 -17.38
N SER A 282 7.62 24.76 -17.94
CA SER A 282 6.36 24.39 -17.29
C SER A 282 6.64 23.43 -16.12
N GLY A 283 6.41 23.89 -14.89
CA GLY A 283 6.54 23.04 -13.70
C GLY A 283 5.49 21.93 -13.64
N GLY A 284 4.37 22.07 -14.34
CA GLY A 284 3.34 21.06 -14.43
C GLY A 284 3.63 19.94 -15.42
N ALA A 285 4.31 20.24 -16.54
CA ALA A 285 4.32 19.33 -17.69
C ALA A 285 5.58 19.35 -18.56
N GLY A 286 6.53 20.24 -18.30
CA GLY A 286 7.52 20.65 -19.29
C GLY A 286 8.80 19.83 -19.40
N MET A 287 9.03 18.83 -18.55
CA MET A 287 10.28 18.07 -18.56
C MET A 287 10.27 16.87 -19.51
N VAL A 288 11.46 16.41 -19.84
CA VAL A 288 11.78 15.14 -20.51
C VAL A 288 12.66 14.29 -19.59
N GLY A 289 12.69 12.97 -19.80
CA GLY A 289 13.48 12.06 -18.97
C GLY A 289 13.46 10.62 -19.46
N THR A 290 14.27 9.77 -18.83
CA THR A 290 14.34 8.32 -19.08
C THR A 290 13.70 7.54 -17.93
N ALA A 291 13.32 6.29 -18.17
CA ALA A 291 12.78 5.44 -17.11
C ALA A 291 13.83 5.16 -16.02
N GLU A 292 15.12 5.02 -16.39
CA GLU A 292 16.21 4.80 -15.44
C GLU A 292 16.38 5.99 -14.49
N ASP A 293 16.43 7.22 -15.02
CA ASP A 293 16.58 8.40 -14.19
C ASP A 293 15.38 8.60 -13.25
N TYR A 294 14.17 8.30 -13.73
CA TYR A 294 12.98 8.42 -12.91
C TYR A 294 12.94 7.37 -11.79
N VAL A 295 13.45 6.15 -12.02
CA VAL A 295 13.61 5.15 -10.95
C VAL A 295 14.63 5.61 -9.91
N LYS A 296 15.74 6.25 -10.28
CA LYS A 296 16.69 6.83 -9.31
C LYS A 296 16.01 7.85 -8.40
N PHE A 297 15.18 8.72 -8.99
CA PHE A 297 14.38 9.70 -8.27
C PHE A 297 13.41 9.04 -7.29
N LEU A 298 12.58 8.10 -7.77
CA LEU A 298 11.59 7.44 -6.93
C LEU A 298 12.22 6.57 -5.82
N GLU A 299 13.37 5.92 -6.09
CA GLU A 299 14.09 5.17 -5.06
C GLU A 299 14.69 6.05 -3.97
N ALA A 300 15.12 7.28 -4.30
CA ALA A 300 15.53 8.24 -3.27
C ALA A 300 14.36 8.57 -2.35
N LEU A 301 13.17 8.80 -2.90
CA LEU A 301 11.95 9.06 -2.12
C LEU A 301 11.54 7.86 -1.26
N ARG A 302 11.53 6.64 -1.84
CA ARG A 302 11.20 5.40 -1.10
C ARG A 302 12.11 5.18 0.11
N ARG A 303 13.38 5.62 0.02
CA ARG A 303 14.39 5.48 1.07
C ARG A 303 14.44 6.67 2.05
N GLY A 304 13.42 7.51 2.07
CA GLY A 304 13.31 8.64 3.01
C GLY A 304 13.88 9.96 2.49
N GLY A 305 14.04 10.10 1.17
CA GLY A 305 14.28 11.38 0.50
C GLY A 305 15.76 11.78 0.31
N ALA A 306 16.72 11.12 0.95
CA ALA A 306 18.13 11.44 0.75
C ALA A 306 18.62 11.10 -0.68
N PRO A 307 19.56 11.87 -1.26
CA PRO A 307 20.23 13.05 -0.70
C PRO A 307 19.49 14.38 -0.96
N VAL A 308 18.26 14.36 -1.51
CA VAL A 308 17.57 15.56 -1.99
C VAL A 308 16.65 16.22 -0.97
N LEU A 309 16.23 15.47 0.06
CA LEU A 309 15.42 15.93 1.18
C LEU A 309 16.03 15.50 2.51
N ALA A 310 15.74 16.27 3.55
CA ALA A 310 15.94 15.85 4.93
C ALA A 310 15.03 14.66 5.26
N LYS A 311 15.52 13.76 6.12
CA LYS A 311 14.80 12.54 6.51
C LYS A 311 13.37 12.83 7.00
N ALA A 312 13.20 13.84 7.85
CA ALA A 312 11.90 14.21 8.39
C ALA A 312 10.91 14.63 7.30
N THR A 313 11.37 15.31 6.25
CA THR A 313 10.52 15.72 5.12
C THR A 313 10.23 14.53 4.19
N GLY A 314 11.21 13.65 3.98
CA GLY A 314 11.02 12.41 3.22
C GLY A 314 10.01 11.45 3.87
N GLU A 315 10.02 11.31 5.19
CA GLU A 315 9.07 10.48 5.95
C GLU A 315 7.62 10.98 5.82
N ARG A 316 7.43 12.28 5.60
CA ARG A 316 6.10 12.90 5.44
C ARG A 316 5.53 12.78 4.04
N LEU A 317 6.27 12.30 3.04
CA LEU A 317 5.77 12.21 1.66
C LEU A 317 4.58 11.25 1.52
N GLY A 318 4.49 10.23 2.39
CA GLY A 318 3.37 9.28 2.48
C GLY A 318 2.22 9.74 3.36
N GLU A 319 2.28 10.92 3.96
CA GLU A 319 1.21 11.49 4.77
C GLU A 319 0.15 12.16 3.89
N LEU A 320 -1.10 12.19 4.38
CA LEU A 320 -2.20 12.86 3.72
C LEU A 320 -2.24 14.34 4.09
N GLU A 321 -2.34 15.17 3.06
CA GLU A 321 -2.70 16.58 3.15
C GLU A 321 -4.17 16.80 2.73
N VAL A 322 -4.71 15.91 1.89
CA VAL A 322 -6.13 15.85 1.51
C VAL A 322 -6.61 14.41 1.66
N GLY A 323 -7.77 14.24 2.31
CA GLY A 323 -8.34 12.92 2.60
C GLY A 323 -8.81 12.15 1.36
N ALA A 324 -9.13 10.87 1.57
CA ALA A 324 -9.50 9.94 0.49
C ALA A 324 -10.88 10.23 -0.14
N GLU A 325 -11.67 11.13 0.45
CA GLU A 325 -12.89 11.68 -0.15
C GLU A 325 -12.63 12.43 -1.46
N ALA A 326 -11.39 12.91 -1.68
CA ALA A 326 -10.98 13.55 -2.93
C ALA A 326 -10.87 12.57 -4.10
N GLN A 327 -10.73 11.26 -3.84
CA GLN A 327 -10.69 10.19 -4.83
C GLN A 327 -9.72 10.47 -6.00
N THR A 328 -8.50 10.89 -5.68
CA THR A 328 -7.54 11.45 -6.65
C THR A 328 -7.09 10.46 -7.73
N GLN A 329 -7.23 9.15 -7.45
CA GLN A 329 -7.05 8.03 -8.38
C GLN A 329 -8.24 7.05 -8.30
N GLY A 330 -9.41 7.52 -7.85
CA GLY A 330 -10.57 6.70 -7.50
C GLY A 330 -10.69 6.43 -5.99
N PRO A 331 -11.66 5.61 -5.57
CA PRO A 331 -11.91 5.31 -4.17
C PRO A 331 -10.66 4.83 -3.41
N GLY A 332 -10.45 5.32 -2.19
CA GLY A 332 -9.31 4.93 -1.34
C GLY A 332 -8.04 5.78 -1.53
N TRP A 333 -8.03 6.75 -2.46
CA TRP A 333 -6.88 7.60 -2.74
C TRP A 333 -7.11 9.06 -2.31
N GLY A 334 -6.19 9.58 -1.49
CA GLY A 334 -6.09 10.99 -1.12
C GLY A 334 -4.92 11.69 -1.82
N TRP A 335 -4.42 12.78 -1.24
CA TRP A 335 -3.28 13.54 -1.79
C TRP A 335 -2.29 13.92 -0.69
N GLY A 336 -0.99 13.78 -0.96
CA GLY A 336 0.11 14.22 -0.09
C GLY A 336 0.79 15.49 -0.62
N LEU A 337 2.01 15.79 -0.16
CA LEU A 337 2.76 16.96 -0.65
C LEU A 337 3.35 16.77 -2.07
N LEU A 338 3.30 15.54 -2.60
CA LEU A 338 3.98 15.16 -3.84
C LEU A 338 3.01 14.63 -4.92
N SER A 339 2.12 13.72 -4.53
CA SER A 339 1.32 12.90 -5.43
C SER A 339 0.07 12.37 -4.72
N ALA A 340 -0.70 11.53 -5.41
CA ALA A 340 -1.74 10.73 -4.77
C ALA A 340 -1.12 9.75 -3.77
N VAL A 341 -1.86 9.47 -2.69
CA VAL A 341 -1.49 8.55 -1.61
C VAL A 341 -2.62 7.54 -1.41
N LEU A 342 -2.29 6.25 -1.47
CA LEU A 342 -3.26 5.16 -1.23
C LEU A 342 -3.49 5.00 0.28
N VAL A 343 -4.73 5.19 0.72
CA VAL A 343 -5.10 5.11 2.14
C VAL A 343 -5.80 3.80 2.45
N ASP A 344 -6.68 3.37 1.54
CA ASP A 344 -7.53 2.19 1.71
C ASP A 344 -7.40 1.28 0.47
N PRO A 345 -6.44 0.33 0.49
CA PRO A 345 -6.25 -0.64 -0.60
C PRO A 345 -7.47 -1.50 -0.91
N LEU A 346 -8.28 -1.83 0.12
CA LEU A 346 -9.46 -2.67 -0.05
C LEU A 346 -10.52 -1.92 -0.84
N LYS A 347 -10.77 -0.66 -0.49
CA LYS A 347 -11.70 0.21 -1.21
C LYS A 347 -11.21 0.57 -2.61
N ALA A 348 -9.89 0.64 -2.81
CA ALA A 348 -9.28 0.87 -4.12
C ALA A 348 -9.24 -0.37 -5.00
N HIS A 349 -9.59 -1.55 -4.47
CA HIS A 349 -9.40 -2.85 -5.14
C HIS A 349 -7.98 -3.00 -5.71
N SER A 350 -6.98 -2.58 -4.93
CA SER A 350 -5.59 -2.56 -5.37
C SER A 350 -4.73 -3.54 -4.57
N PRO A 351 -3.81 -4.27 -5.21
CA PRO A 351 -2.80 -5.08 -4.50
C PRO A 351 -1.73 -4.22 -3.82
N GLN A 352 -1.70 -2.91 -4.07
CA GLN A 352 -0.76 -1.97 -3.48
C GLN A 352 -1.00 -1.78 -1.97
N GLY A 353 0.08 -1.60 -1.21
CA GLY A 353 0.01 -1.31 0.23
C GLY A 353 -0.46 0.11 0.54
N ALA A 354 -1.09 0.32 1.69
CA ALA A 354 -1.41 1.66 2.17
C ALA A 354 -0.12 2.51 2.37
N GLY A 355 -0.20 3.80 2.05
CA GLY A 355 0.93 4.72 1.94
C GLY A 355 1.60 4.72 0.56
N THR A 356 1.10 3.96 -0.42
CA THR A 356 1.64 3.97 -1.79
C THR A 356 1.51 5.34 -2.42
N LEU A 357 2.61 5.84 -2.99
CA LEU A 357 2.64 7.06 -3.79
C LEU A 357 2.40 6.70 -5.25
N GLN A 358 1.53 7.42 -5.95
CA GLN A 358 1.26 7.16 -7.37
C GLN A 358 0.92 8.45 -8.14
N TRP A 359 1.41 8.53 -9.38
CA TRP A 359 0.90 9.48 -10.37
C TRP A 359 1.19 9.01 -11.79
N GLY A 360 0.97 9.87 -12.78
CA GLY A 360 1.21 9.57 -14.19
C GLY A 360 1.56 10.79 -15.02
N GLY A 361 1.54 10.62 -16.35
CA GLY A 361 1.83 11.67 -17.32
C GLY A 361 0.99 11.53 -18.57
N ALA A 362 0.48 12.66 -19.07
CA ALA A 362 -0.49 12.73 -20.16
C ALA A 362 -0.01 12.09 -21.47
N TYR A 363 1.31 12.09 -21.73
CA TYR A 363 1.92 11.40 -22.88
C TYR A 363 1.87 9.85 -22.81
N GLY A 364 1.28 9.28 -21.76
CA GLY A 364 1.07 7.84 -21.62
C GLY A 364 1.97 7.19 -20.57
N HIS A 365 2.04 7.75 -19.37
CA HIS A 365 2.95 7.24 -18.32
C HIS A 365 2.25 6.96 -17.01
N THR A 366 2.81 6.02 -16.25
CA THR A 366 2.45 5.74 -14.87
C THR A 366 3.68 5.41 -14.03
N TRP A 367 3.62 5.71 -12.74
CA TRP A 367 4.61 5.26 -11.78
C TRP A 367 3.97 5.09 -10.41
N PHE A 368 4.52 4.19 -9.59
CA PHE A 368 4.18 4.11 -8.16
C PHE A 368 5.35 3.68 -7.30
N VAL A 369 5.30 4.05 -6.03
CA VAL A 369 6.20 3.63 -4.96
C VAL A 369 5.38 3.03 -3.83
N ASP A 370 5.50 1.73 -3.63
CA ASP A 370 4.89 1.00 -2.51
C ASP A 370 6.00 0.62 -1.52
N SER A 371 6.22 1.48 -0.53
CA SER A 371 7.26 1.30 0.48
C SER A 371 7.04 0.05 1.34
N ARG A 372 5.78 -0.35 1.60
CA ARG A 372 5.46 -1.55 2.40
C ARG A 372 5.89 -2.82 1.68
N ASN A 373 5.71 -2.85 0.37
CA ASN A 373 6.19 -3.95 -0.45
C ASN A 373 7.59 -3.69 -1.03
N GLY A 374 8.28 -2.61 -0.65
CA GLY A 374 9.61 -2.29 -1.18
C GLY A 374 9.64 -2.16 -2.71
N LEU A 375 8.54 -1.78 -3.36
CA LEU A 375 8.41 -1.72 -4.82
C LEU A 375 8.47 -0.28 -5.33
N THR A 376 9.20 -0.10 -6.41
CA THR A 376 9.17 1.11 -7.25
C THR A 376 8.97 0.70 -8.69
N VAL A 377 7.93 1.22 -9.34
CA VAL A 377 7.59 0.87 -10.72
C VAL A 377 7.48 2.14 -11.54
N VAL A 378 8.13 2.13 -12.71
CA VAL A 378 8.02 3.18 -13.73
C VAL A 378 7.67 2.51 -15.04
N ALA A 379 6.57 2.95 -15.67
CA ALA A 379 6.18 2.52 -17.00
C ALA A 379 5.95 3.76 -17.88
N LEU A 380 6.90 4.01 -18.78
CA LEU A 380 6.83 5.07 -19.77
C LEU A 380 6.39 4.48 -21.10
N THR A 381 5.38 5.06 -21.72
CA THR A 381 4.98 4.70 -23.08
C THR A 381 5.07 5.93 -23.98
N ASN A 382 4.91 5.73 -25.28
CA ASN A 382 4.74 6.82 -26.21
C ASN A 382 3.31 6.92 -26.76
N THR A 383 2.31 6.42 -26.03
CA THR A 383 0.91 6.34 -26.47
C THR A 383 -0.05 6.94 -25.43
N ALA A 384 -0.57 8.14 -25.73
CA ALA A 384 -1.55 8.85 -24.92
C ALA A 384 -2.98 8.47 -25.34
N HIS A 385 -3.89 8.04 -24.48
CA HIS A 385 -3.83 8.01 -23.03
C HIS A 385 -3.69 6.58 -22.47
N GLU A 386 -3.59 5.55 -23.31
CA GLU A 386 -3.52 4.15 -22.89
C GLU A 386 -2.48 3.92 -21.78
N GLY A 387 -1.27 4.46 -21.93
CA GLY A 387 -0.19 4.28 -20.95
C GLY A 387 -0.36 5.06 -19.64
N MET A 388 -1.36 5.92 -19.54
CA MET A 388 -1.66 6.72 -18.34
C MET A 388 -2.93 6.25 -17.62
N SER A 389 -4.01 6.07 -18.37
CA SER A 389 -5.35 5.80 -17.82
C SER A 389 -6.12 4.73 -18.60
N GLY A 390 -5.47 4.05 -19.54
CA GLY A 390 -6.02 2.87 -20.22
C GLY A 390 -5.85 1.58 -19.40
N ALA A 391 -5.92 0.44 -20.08
CA ALA A 391 -5.78 -0.86 -19.42
C ALA A 391 -4.32 -1.17 -19.02
N PHE A 392 -3.35 -0.62 -19.76
CA PHE A 392 -1.93 -0.91 -19.58
C PHE A 392 -1.39 -0.67 -18.16
N PRO A 393 -1.58 0.50 -17.51
CA PRO A 393 -1.10 0.75 -16.14
C PRO A 393 -1.59 -0.28 -15.11
N GLY A 394 -2.90 -0.57 -15.13
CA GLY A 394 -3.52 -1.54 -14.23
C GLY A 394 -2.97 -2.95 -14.47
N ALA A 395 -2.86 -3.37 -15.74
CA ALA A 395 -2.31 -4.67 -16.09
C ALA A 395 -0.84 -4.83 -15.67
N VAL A 396 0.00 -3.80 -15.86
CA VAL A 396 1.40 -3.81 -15.40
C VAL A 396 1.45 -3.91 -13.88
N ARG A 397 0.63 -3.14 -13.14
CA ARG A 397 0.53 -3.25 -11.69
C ARG A 397 0.20 -4.68 -11.27
N GLU A 398 -0.89 -5.27 -11.76
CA GLU A 398 -1.28 -6.63 -11.39
C GLU A 398 -0.19 -7.66 -11.70
N ALA A 399 0.47 -7.56 -12.86
CA ALA A 399 1.56 -8.44 -13.25
C ALA A 399 2.79 -8.30 -12.34
N VAL A 400 3.13 -7.09 -11.89
CA VAL A 400 4.22 -6.87 -10.93
C VAL A 400 3.90 -7.55 -9.60
N TYR A 401 2.70 -7.37 -9.06
CA TYR A 401 2.34 -7.98 -7.77
C TYR A 401 2.22 -9.50 -7.87
N ALA A 402 1.65 -10.04 -8.95
CA ALA A 402 1.64 -11.48 -9.19
C ALA A 402 3.07 -12.04 -9.30
N GLY A 403 3.92 -11.36 -10.07
CA GLY A 403 5.32 -11.74 -10.28
C GLY A 403 6.19 -11.66 -9.03
N VAL A 404 5.98 -10.66 -8.16
CA VAL A 404 6.73 -10.49 -6.90
C VAL A 404 6.16 -11.36 -5.77
N ALA A 405 4.86 -11.68 -5.78
CA ALA A 405 4.29 -12.61 -4.81
C ALA A 405 4.93 -14.00 -4.89
N THR A 406 5.42 -14.40 -6.08
CA THR A 406 6.21 -15.63 -6.24
C THR A 406 7.60 -15.58 -5.59
N SER A 407 8.06 -14.42 -5.09
CA SER A 407 9.39 -14.23 -4.52
C SER A 407 9.44 -13.89 -3.02
N LYS A 408 8.29 -13.83 -2.30
CA LYS A 408 8.26 -13.75 -0.83
C LYS A 408 8.21 -15.18 -0.23
N PRO A 409 8.75 -15.40 0.99
CA PRO A 409 8.83 -16.75 1.55
C PRO A 409 7.44 -17.37 1.65
N ALA A 410 7.36 -18.64 1.26
CA ALA A 410 6.23 -19.52 1.50
C ALA A 410 5.68 -19.40 2.93
N VAL A 411 4.36 -19.62 3.08
CA VAL A 411 3.70 -19.68 4.39
C VAL A 411 4.44 -20.69 5.27
N ARG A 412 4.78 -20.31 6.49
CA ARG A 412 5.51 -21.17 7.43
C ARG A 412 5.16 -20.89 8.88
N ILE A 413 5.30 -21.90 9.73
CA ILE A 413 4.96 -21.83 11.16
C ILE A 413 6.23 -22.02 11.98
N HIS A 414 6.56 -21.06 12.85
CA HIS A 414 7.49 -21.27 13.95
C HIS A 414 6.72 -21.62 15.22
N VAL A 415 7.13 -22.69 15.88
CA VAL A 415 6.61 -23.07 17.21
C VAL A 415 7.48 -22.40 18.26
N LEU A 416 6.87 -21.64 19.16
CA LEU A 416 7.55 -20.92 20.24
C LEU A 416 7.18 -21.56 21.58
N ASP A 417 8.16 -21.81 22.44
CA ASP A 417 7.91 -22.28 23.81
C ASP A 417 7.43 -21.10 24.64
N CYS A 418 6.13 -21.01 24.89
CA CYS A 418 5.53 -19.95 25.68
C CYS A 418 5.07 -20.42 27.06
N GLY A 419 5.71 -21.47 27.58
CA GLY A 419 5.55 -21.92 28.95
C GLY A 419 4.83 -23.25 29.12
N ARG A 420 4.57 -23.57 30.38
CA ARG A 420 3.95 -24.82 30.86
C ARG A 420 3.00 -24.54 32.00
N ILE A 421 2.07 -25.46 32.19
CA ILE A 421 1.05 -25.43 33.22
C ILE A 421 1.16 -26.73 34.01
N GLU A 422 1.61 -26.67 35.26
CA GLU A 422 1.53 -27.80 36.19
C GLU A 422 0.15 -27.79 36.87
N LEU A 423 -0.47 -28.96 36.94
CA LEU A 423 -1.81 -29.16 37.47
C LEU A 423 -1.77 -30.29 38.50
N GLU A 424 -2.45 -30.10 39.63
CA GLU A 424 -2.59 -31.14 40.66
C GLU A 424 -3.56 -32.26 40.28
N ASN A 425 -4.44 -32.01 39.30
CA ASN A 425 -5.44 -32.97 38.84
C ASN A 425 -5.71 -32.77 37.33
N LEU A 426 -5.46 -33.76 36.49
CA LEU A 426 -5.75 -33.75 35.06
C LEU A 426 -7.19 -34.17 34.73
N GLY A 427 -7.92 -34.74 35.69
CA GLY A 427 -9.32 -35.17 35.50
C GLY A 427 -10.27 -34.06 35.08
N LEU A 428 -9.89 -32.78 35.28
CA LEU A 428 -10.69 -31.64 34.81
C LEU A 428 -10.84 -31.55 33.28
N PHE A 429 -10.02 -32.29 32.53
CA PHE A 429 -10.08 -32.35 31.06
C PHE A 429 -10.90 -33.52 30.52
N SER A 430 -11.61 -34.27 31.36
CA SER A 430 -12.55 -35.31 30.95
C SER A 430 -13.89 -35.22 31.69
N ASP A 431 -14.96 -35.66 31.04
CA ASP A 431 -16.30 -35.82 31.61
C ASP A 431 -16.64 -37.28 31.94
N SER A 432 -15.71 -38.21 31.73
CA SER A 432 -15.84 -39.64 32.06
C SER A 432 -14.88 -40.17 33.13
N GLY A 433 -14.07 -39.28 33.73
CA GLY A 433 -13.23 -39.58 34.90
C GLY A 433 -11.81 -40.06 34.59
N GLU A 434 -11.37 -40.00 33.34
CA GLU A 434 -9.97 -40.24 32.98
C GLU A 434 -9.03 -39.29 33.73
N HIS A 435 -7.96 -39.82 34.33
CA HIS A 435 -6.94 -39.09 35.08
C HIS A 435 -7.43 -38.34 36.33
N ASP A 436 -8.58 -38.73 36.89
CA ASP A 436 -9.09 -38.17 38.15
C ASP A 436 -8.07 -38.32 39.30
N GLY A 437 -7.64 -37.18 39.86
CA GLY A 437 -6.69 -37.11 40.96
C GLY A 437 -5.22 -37.28 40.54
N GLU A 438 -4.94 -37.43 39.26
CA GLU A 438 -3.57 -37.55 38.74
C GLU A 438 -2.98 -36.16 38.43
N PRO A 439 -1.83 -35.78 38.99
CA PRO A 439 -1.16 -34.55 38.62
C PRO A 439 -0.50 -34.65 37.24
N GLY A 440 -0.29 -33.51 36.57
CA GLY A 440 0.34 -33.50 35.26
C GLY A 440 0.84 -32.13 34.81
N THR A 441 1.37 -32.09 33.59
CA THR A 441 1.91 -30.87 32.98
C THR A 441 1.43 -30.72 31.55
N LEU A 442 0.88 -29.56 31.23
CA LEU A 442 0.56 -29.13 29.87
C LEU A 442 1.63 -28.18 29.34
N VAL A 443 1.86 -28.22 28.04
CA VAL A 443 2.71 -27.26 27.31
C VAL A 443 1.83 -26.15 26.75
N ALA A 444 2.25 -24.89 26.81
CA ALA A 444 1.49 -23.74 26.30
C ALA A 444 2.30 -23.03 25.21
N PRO A 445 2.32 -23.54 23.97
CA PRO A 445 3.08 -22.93 22.88
C PRO A 445 2.40 -21.68 22.33
N CYS A 446 3.18 -20.83 21.65
CA CYS A 446 2.65 -19.88 20.68
C CYS A 446 3.08 -20.29 19.27
N PHE A 447 2.37 -19.80 18.25
CA PHE A 447 2.74 -20.08 16.86
C PHE A 447 2.90 -18.77 16.09
N LEU A 448 4.09 -18.54 15.52
CA LEU A 448 4.32 -17.44 14.60
C LEU A 448 4.16 -17.93 13.16
N ILE A 449 3.09 -17.49 12.51
CA ILE A 449 2.79 -17.76 11.12
C ILE A 449 3.41 -16.64 10.30
N ARG A 450 4.45 -16.94 9.52
CA ARG A 450 5.02 -16.02 8.54
C ARG A 450 4.25 -16.17 7.23
N HIS A 451 3.68 -15.09 6.73
CA HIS A 451 2.92 -15.08 5.49
C HIS A 451 3.42 -13.97 4.54
N PRO A 452 3.37 -14.13 3.20
CA PRO A 452 3.77 -13.08 2.25
C PRO A 452 3.10 -11.70 2.45
N ARG A 453 1.91 -11.68 3.09
CA ARG A 453 1.10 -10.49 3.36
C ARG A 453 1.23 -9.94 4.80
N GLY A 454 2.01 -10.57 5.67
CA GLY A 454 2.22 -10.13 7.05
C GLY A 454 2.47 -11.29 8.01
N ASP A 455 2.81 -10.97 9.24
CA ASP A 455 3.05 -11.95 10.30
C ASP A 455 1.85 -12.04 11.25
N LEU A 456 1.36 -13.26 11.48
CA LEU A 456 0.33 -13.57 12.47
C LEU A 456 0.96 -14.31 13.63
N LEU A 457 0.80 -13.78 14.84
CA LEU A 457 1.03 -14.54 16.07
C LEU A 457 -0.29 -15.15 16.55
N TRP A 458 -0.34 -16.48 16.58
CA TRP A 458 -1.46 -17.26 17.08
C TRP A 458 -1.19 -17.70 18.51
N ASP A 459 -2.03 -17.20 19.41
CA ASP A 459 -1.83 -17.20 20.86
C ASP A 459 -0.53 -16.49 21.30
N THR A 460 -0.52 -16.04 22.55
CA THR A 460 0.60 -15.35 23.19
C THR A 460 1.12 -16.08 24.42
N GLY A 461 0.58 -17.29 24.67
CA GLY A 461 1.04 -18.23 25.68
C GLY A 461 0.93 -17.72 27.11
N VAL A 462 1.70 -18.34 28.01
CA VAL A 462 1.82 -17.91 29.41
C VAL A 462 2.67 -16.65 29.48
N GLY A 463 2.25 -15.68 30.30
CA GLY A 463 2.92 -14.39 30.40
C GLY A 463 4.38 -14.47 30.86
N ASP A 464 5.26 -13.74 30.18
CA ASP A 464 6.70 -13.63 30.44
C ASP A 464 6.98 -13.14 31.87
N LYS A 465 6.00 -12.48 32.51
CA LYS A 465 6.00 -12.10 33.94
C LYS A 465 6.28 -13.28 34.89
N HIS A 466 6.06 -14.52 34.43
CA HIS A 466 6.31 -15.74 35.20
C HIS A 466 7.76 -16.24 35.09
N ALA A 467 8.55 -15.79 34.11
CA ALA A 467 9.93 -16.23 33.90
C ALA A 467 10.90 -15.85 35.04
N SER A 468 10.58 -14.80 35.80
CA SER A 468 11.37 -14.30 36.93
C SER A 468 11.06 -14.98 38.27
N ARG A 469 10.11 -15.94 38.31
CA ARG A 469 9.65 -16.58 39.55
C ARG A 469 10.20 -17.99 39.67
N ALA A 470 11.20 -18.19 40.55
CA ALA A 470 11.97 -19.44 40.70
C ALA A 470 11.15 -20.72 40.98
N HIS A 471 9.88 -20.60 41.41
CA HIS A 471 8.98 -21.72 41.72
C HIS A 471 7.61 -21.60 41.03
N GLY A 472 7.51 -20.79 39.96
CA GLY A 472 6.23 -20.48 39.31
C GLY A 472 5.30 -19.64 40.19
N ALA A 473 4.20 -19.15 39.62
CA ALA A 473 3.14 -18.53 40.40
C ALA A 473 1.78 -18.74 39.77
N SER A 474 0.76 -18.92 40.59
CA SER A 474 -0.63 -18.79 40.18
C SER A 474 -1.44 -18.05 41.24
N GLY A 475 -2.54 -17.45 40.81
CA GLY A 475 -3.61 -16.95 41.67
C GLY A 475 -4.71 -18.00 41.91
N THR A 476 -4.53 -19.24 41.44
CA THR A 476 -5.54 -20.31 41.44
C THR A 476 -4.96 -21.56 42.11
N PRO A 477 -5.53 -22.03 43.23
CA PRO A 477 -5.08 -23.25 43.90
C PRO A 477 -5.00 -24.44 42.94
N GLY A 478 -3.91 -25.21 42.99
CA GLY A 478 -3.71 -26.42 42.19
C GLY A 478 -3.22 -26.23 40.74
N VAL A 479 -2.97 -24.99 40.31
CA VAL A 479 -2.40 -24.65 38.99
C VAL A 479 -1.08 -23.92 39.18
N ARG A 480 -0.06 -24.16 38.34
CA ARG A 480 1.18 -23.36 38.35
C ARG A 480 1.69 -23.10 36.95
N PHE A 481 1.93 -21.82 36.66
CA PHE A 481 2.52 -21.36 35.41
C PHE A 481 4.04 -21.28 35.49
N LEU A 482 4.71 -21.84 34.48
CA LEU A 482 6.16 -21.88 34.35
C LEU A 482 6.58 -21.35 32.98
N VAL A 483 7.52 -20.40 32.94
CA VAL A 483 8.10 -19.88 31.69
C VAL A 483 9.62 -20.00 31.79
N SER A 484 10.23 -20.79 30.90
CA SER A 484 11.68 -21.04 30.90
C SER A 484 12.44 -20.14 29.92
N VAL A 485 11.76 -19.70 28.86
CA VAL A 485 12.25 -18.79 27.84
C VAL A 485 11.13 -17.81 27.51
N THR A 486 11.45 -16.52 27.41
CA THR A 486 10.44 -15.49 27.14
C THR A 486 10.05 -15.47 25.67
N LEU A 487 8.79 -15.18 25.37
CA LEU A 487 8.30 -14.96 24.01
C LEU A 487 9.11 -13.85 23.33
N ALA A 488 9.36 -12.75 24.05
CA ALA A 488 10.17 -11.64 23.55
C ALA A 488 11.59 -12.08 23.11
N SER A 489 12.25 -12.97 23.87
CA SER A 489 13.59 -13.46 23.51
C SER A 489 13.59 -14.36 22.28
N GLN A 490 12.52 -15.12 22.06
CA GLN A 490 12.39 -15.99 20.89
C GLN A 490 12.10 -15.17 19.62
N LEU A 491 11.24 -14.15 19.71
CA LEU A 491 11.06 -13.19 18.61
C LEU A 491 12.38 -12.49 18.25
N ALA A 492 13.16 -12.07 19.26
CA ALA A 492 14.46 -11.45 19.03
C ALA A 492 15.44 -12.39 18.31
N LYS A 493 15.42 -13.71 18.58
CA LYS A 493 16.22 -14.71 17.86
C LYS A 493 15.84 -14.84 16.37
N LEU A 494 14.61 -14.48 16.01
CA LEU A 494 14.16 -14.38 14.62
C LEU A 494 14.39 -12.97 14.01
N GLY A 495 15.03 -12.06 14.75
CA GLY A 495 15.26 -10.68 14.33
C GLY A 495 14.01 -9.79 14.43
N LEU A 496 13.02 -10.16 15.25
CA LEU A 496 11.75 -9.45 15.41
C LEU A 496 11.60 -8.86 16.81
N LYS A 497 10.79 -7.80 16.90
CA LYS A 497 10.21 -7.25 18.13
C LYS A 497 8.71 -7.48 18.14
N ALA A 498 8.07 -7.36 19.31
CA ALA A 498 6.61 -7.42 19.39
C ALA A 498 5.92 -6.37 18.48
N SER A 499 6.52 -5.19 18.32
CA SER A 499 6.04 -4.13 17.41
C SER A 499 6.09 -4.48 15.92
N ASP A 500 6.85 -5.51 15.55
CA ASP A 500 7.02 -5.94 14.16
C ASP A 500 5.96 -6.98 13.76
N ILE A 501 5.14 -7.46 14.71
CA ILE A 501 4.05 -8.39 14.44
C ILE A 501 2.83 -7.61 13.95
N ASP A 502 2.35 -7.92 12.74
CA ASP A 502 1.22 -7.24 12.14
C ASP A 502 -0.11 -7.60 12.83
N LEU A 503 -0.32 -8.90 13.04
CA LEU A 503 -1.57 -9.47 13.51
C LEU A 503 -1.35 -10.36 14.74
N VAL A 504 -2.24 -10.25 15.72
CA VAL A 504 -2.35 -11.21 16.82
C VAL A 504 -3.75 -11.79 16.84
N SER A 505 -3.88 -13.09 17.00
CA SER A 505 -5.18 -13.74 17.19
C SER A 505 -5.07 -14.79 18.28
N PHE A 506 -6.20 -15.10 18.90
CA PHE A 506 -6.29 -15.99 20.04
C PHE A 506 -7.27 -17.10 19.71
N SER A 507 -6.90 -18.33 20.02
CA SER A 507 -7.86 -19.45 20.04
C SER A 507 -9.01 -19.14 21.00
N HIS A 508 -8.68 -18.59 22.16
CA HIS A 508 -9.58 -18.01 23.16
C HIS A 508 -8.77 -17.19 24.19
N LEU A 509 -9.45 -16.52 25.12
CA LEU A 509 -8.84 -15.52 26.03
C LEU A 509 -8.53 -16.01 27.45
N HIS A 510 -8.17 -17.29 27.64
CA HIS A 510 -7.56 -17.72 28.91
C HIS A 510 -6.14 -17.17 29.08
N ALA A 511 -5.68 -17.08 30.33
CA ALA A 511 -4.43 -16.43 30.72
C ALA A 511 -3.16 -17.11 30.17
N ASP A 512 -3.26 -18.39 29.82
CA ASP A 512 -2.22 -19.22 29.21
C ASP A 512 -2.21 -19.16 27.68
N HIS A 513 -3.18 -18.49 27.06
CA HIS A 513 -3.18 -18.14 25.63
C HIS A 513 -3.04 -16.63 25.40
N ALA A 514 -3.45 -15.80 26.37
CA ALA A 514 -3.41 -14.34 26.28
C ALA A 514 -2.36 -13.68 27.18
N GLY A 515 -1.46 -14.46 27.79
CA GLY A 515 -0.57 -14.04 28.87
C GLY A 515 0.39 -12.89 28.52
N ASN A 516 0.81 -12.78 27.25
CA ASN A 516 1.66 -11.70 26.75
C ASN A 516 0.90 -10.73 25.83
N ALA A 517 -0.43 -10.81 25.74
CA ALA A 517 -1.22 -9.96 24.84
C ALA A 517 -0.88 -8.46 24.94
N PRO A 518 -0.72 -7.86 26.15
CA PRO A 518 -0.39 -6.44 26.27
C PRO A 518 0.90 -5.99 25.56
N ASP A 519 1.86 -6.88 25.34
CA ASP A 519 3.13 -6.54 24.67
C ASP A 519 2.93 -6.26 23.17
N PHE A 520 1.80 -6.69 22.61
CA PHE A 520 1.45 -6.54 21.19
C PHE A 520 0.43 -5.41 20.95
N ALA A 521 0.54 -4.31 21.71
CA ALA A 521 -0.32 -3.13 21.55
C ALA A 521 -0.18 -2.44 20.17
N ALA A 522 0.91 -2.69 19.44
CA ALA A 522 1.12 -2.18 18.09
C ALA A 522 0.32 -2.93 17.02
N SER A 523 0.03 -4.21 17.25
CA SER A 523 -0.60 -5.13 16.30
C SER A 523 -2.11 -4.94 16.19
N THR A 524 -2.70 -5.37 15.07
CA THR A 524 -4.14 -5.53 14.96
C THR A 524 -4.55 -6.88 15.56
N TRP A 525 -5.47 -6.86 16.52
CA TRP A 525 -5.99 -8.08 17.16
C TRP A 525 -7.22 -8.59 16.43
N LEU A 526 -7.21 -9.86 16.07
CA LEU A 526 -8.36 -10.58 15.52
C LEU A 526 -8.95 -11.44 16.64
N VAL A 527 -10.13 -11.06 17.15
CA VAL A 527 -10.73 -11.72 18.32
C VAL A 527 -12.17 -12.10 18.05
N ASN A 528 -12.59 -13.29 18.45
CA ASN A 528 -13.99 -13.66 18.36
C ASN A 528 -14.87 -12.74 19.23
N ARG A 529 -15.97 -12.23 18.68
CA ARG A 529 -16.88 -11.34 19.39
C ARG A 529 -17.48 -12.00 20.64
N ALA A 530 -17.87 -13.27 20.54
CA ALA A 530 -18.47 -13.99 21.65
C ALA A 530 -17.44 -14.22 22.77
N ASP A 531 -16.19 -14.51 22.41
CA ASP A 531 -15.13 -14.73 23.39
C ASP A 531 -14.71 -13.42 24.06
N TRP A 532 -14.59 -12.34 23.29
CA TRP A 532 -14.35 -11.01 23.83
C TRP A 532 -15.42 -10.59 24.84
N ALA A 533 -16.69 -10.77 24.49
CA ALA A 533 -17.82 -10.43 25.36
C ALA A 533 -17.83 -11.30 26.64
N TRP A 534 -17.51 -12.59 26.51
CA TRP A 534 -17.42 -13.50 27.65
C TRP A 534 -16.26 -13.16 28.58
N ALA A 535 -15.04 -12.99 28.05
CA ALA A 535 -13.83 -12.70 28.81
C ALA A 535 -13.86 -11.34 29.52
N THR A 536 -14.57 -10.36 28.95
CA THR A 536 -14.75 -9.03 29.55
C THR A 536 -16.01 -8.91 30.42
N GLY A 537 -16.76 -10.00 30.57
CA GLY A 537 -17.96 -10.08 31.39
C GLY A 537 -17.69 -10.00 32.90
N ALA A 538 -18.76 -9.79 33.66
CA ALA A 538 -18.75 -9.78 35.13
C ALA A 538 -19.78 -10.79 35.67
N PRO A 539 -19.40 -11.70 36.59
CA PRO A 539 -18.04 -11.93 37.11
C PRO A 539 -17.07 -12.42 36.02
N THR A 540 -15.77 -12.17 36.20
CA THR A 540 -14.74 -12.64 35.25
C THR A 540 -14.77 -14.18 35.18
N PRO A 541 -14.82 -14.77 33.98
CA PRO A 541 -14.84 -16.22 33.85
C PRO A 541 -13.59 -16.91 34.39
N LEU A 542 -13.72 -18.19 34.74
CA LEU A 542 -12.59 -19.03 35.14
C LEU A 542 -11.53 -19.05 34.03
N GLY A 543 -10.24 -19.00 34.40
CA GLY A 543 -9.13 -19.03 33.45
C GLY A 543 -8.81 -17.68 32.80
N VAL A 544 -9.71 -16.69 32.87
CA VAL A 544 -9.52 -15.37 32.24
C VAL A 544 -8.84 -14.38 33.20
N ASP A 545 -7.77 -13.72 32.72
CA ASP A 545 -7.25 -12.49 33.33
C ASP A 545 -7.70 -11.29 32.49
N ALA A 546 -8.83 -10.69 32.87
CA ALA A 546 -9.41 -9.58 32.12
C ALA A 546 -8.45 -8.37 32.02
N SER A 547 -7.41 -8.25 32.85
CA SER A 547 -6.45 -7.14 32.73
C SER A 547 -5.62 -7.22 31.44
N LEU A 548 -5.45 -8.41 30.87
CA LEU A 548 -4.64 -8.66 29.67
C LEU A 548 -5.30 -8.14 28.39
N VAL A 549 -6.63 -7.99 28.39
CA VAL A 549 -7.42 -7.65 27.18
C VAL A 549 -8.17 -6.32 27.28
N ARG A 550 -8.34 -5.76 28.49
CA ARG A 550 -9.18 -4.58 28.72
C ARG A 550 -8.68 -3.27 28.10
N ASN A 551 -7.38 -3.15 27.82
CA ASN A 551 -6.75 -1.87 27.48
C ASN A 551 -6.25 -1.76 26.03
N HIS A 552 -6.55 -2.73 25.16
CA HIS A 552 -6.13 -2.63 23.76
C HIS A 552 -6.97 -1.61 22.98
N ALA A 553 -6.33 -0.91 22.06
CA ALA A 553 -6.93 0.11 21.21
C ALA A 553 -8.10 -0.44 20.39
N LYS A 554 -9.30 0.13 20.54
CA LYS A 554 -10.52 -0.36 19.86
C LYS A 554 -10.38 -0.31 18.33
N GLU A 555 -9.70 0.70 17.81
CA GLU A 555 -9.38 0.86 16.39
C GLU A 555 -8.39 -0.19 15.86
N LYS A 556 -7.70 -0.90 16.77
CA LYS A 556 -6.80 -2.02 16.46
C LYS A 556 -7.39 -3.38 16.83
N THR A 557 -8.68 -3.45 17.16
CA THR A 557 -9.37 -4.72 17.45
C THR A 557 -10.43 -4.99 16.40
N VAL A 558 -10.28 -6.10 15.67
CA VAL A 558 -11.27 -6.61 14.73
C VAL A 558 -12.02 -7.75 15.40
N LEU A 559 -13.33 -7.55 15.61
CA LEU A 559 -14.20 -8.56 16.20
C LEU A 559 -14.78 -9.48 15.12
N LEU A 560 -14.54 -10.79 15.26
CA LEU A 560 -14.93 -11.84 14.34
C LEU A 560 -16.25 -12.51 14.79
N ASP A 561 -17.19 -12.68 13.87
CA ASP A 561 -18.49 -13.33 14.15
C ASP A 561 -18.55 -14.80 13.69
N GLY A 562 -17.68 -15.19 12.76
CA GLY A 562 -17.61 -16.53 12.16
C GLY A 562 -16.19 -16.90 11.71
N ASP A 563 -16.09 -17.83 10.77
CA ASP A 563 -14.81 -18.18 10.14
C ASP A 563 -14.21 -16.96 9.44
N HIS A 564 -12.89 -16.84 9.49
CA HIS A 564 -12.16 -15.71 8.95
C HIS A 564 -10.94 -16.16 8.15
N ASP A 565 -10.75 -15.59 6.97
CA ASP A 565 -9.54 -15.76 6.17
C ASP A 565 -8.61 -14.59 6.45
N VAL A 566 -7.55 -14.85 7.20
CA VAL A 566 -6.69 -13.82 7.81
C VAL A 566 -6.02 -12.94 6.76
N PHE A 567 -5.61 -13.55 5.64
CA PHE A 567 -4.87 -12.86 4.59
C PHE A 567 -5.65 -12.75 3.27
N GLY A 568 -6.84 -13.35 3.17
CA GLY A 568 -7.73 -13.26 2.01
C GLY A 568 -7.31 -14.13 0.82
N ASP A 569 -6.45 -15.12 1.02
CA ASP A 569 -6.05 -16.11 0.00
C ASP A 569 -6.34 -17.56 0.42
N GLY A 570 -7.01 -17.76 1.55
CA GLY A 570 -7.43 -19.05 2.06
C GLY A 570 -6.30 -19.93 2.57
N SER A 571 -5.08 -19.39 2.72
CA SER A 571 -3.92 -20.10 3.26
C SER A 571 -3.90 -20.13 4.79
N VAL A 572 -4.44 -19.10 5.47
CA VAL A 572 -4.52 -19.02 6.93
C VAL A 572 -5.96 -18.67 7.31
N ARG A 573 -6.66 -19.63 7.90
CA ARG A 573 -8.09 -19.50 8.22
C ARG A 573 -8.35 -19.80 9.68
N ILE A 574 -9.00 -18.86 10.36
CA ILE A 574 -9.54 -19.04 11.70
C ILE A 574 -10.93 -19.65 11.55
N LEU A 575 -11.20 -20.77 12.21
CA LEU A 575 -12.48 -21.48 12.16
C LEU A 575 -13.15 -21.43 13.52
N LYS A 576 -14.43 -21.05 13.56
CA LYS A 576 -15.18 -20.96 14.82
C LYS A 576 -15.50 -22.35 15.38
N THR A 577 -15.18 -22.61 16.63
CA THR A 577 -15.34 -23.91 17.30
C THR A 577 -15.77 -23.69 18.76
N PRO A 578 -17.01 -23.21 18.99
CA PRO A 578 -17.48 -22.86 20.32
C PRO A 578 -17.65 -24.12 21.19
N GLY A 579 -17.62 -23.96 22.50
CA GLY A 579 -17.83 -25.05 23.45
C GLY A 579 -16.90 -24.95 24.64
N HIS A 580 -15.58 -24.94 24.37
CA HIS A 580 -14.58 -24.65 25.40
C HIS A 580 -14.83 -23.29 26.03
N THR A 581 -14.80 -22.24 25.21
CA THR A 581 -15.41 -20.94 25.49
C THR A 581 -16.50 -20.62 24.45
N PRO A 582 -17.36 -19.61 24.66
CA PRO A 582 -18.44 -19.30 23.73
C PRO A 582 -17.96 -18.86 22.34
N GLY A 583 -16.73 -18.36 22.25
CA GLY A 583 -16.13 -17.93 20.99
C GLY A 583 -14.84 -18.65 20.62
N HIS A 584 -14.52 -19.78 21.24
CA HIS A 584 -13.31 -20.57 20.96
C HIS A 584 -13.13 -20.85 19.46
N GLN A 585 -11.89 -20.86 18.99
CA GLN A 585 -11.52 -20.98 17.58
C GLN A 585 -10.29 -21.89 17.37
N VAL A 586 -10.18 -22.48 16.18
CA VAL A 586 -9.00 -23.22 15.71
C VAL A 586 -8.37 -22.52 14.50
N LEU A 587 -7.08 -22.76 14.24
CA LEU A 587 -6.38 -22.21 13.09
C LEU A 587 -6.04 -23.29 12.07
N LEU A 588 -6.51 -23.13 10.83
CA LEU A 588 -6.13 -23.96 9.68
C LEU A 588 -5.11 -23.21 8.82
N VAL A 589 -3.90 -23.75 8.70
CA VAL A 589 -2.79 -23.17 7.92
C VAL A 589 -2.42 -24.13 6.78
N LYS A 590 -2.44 -23.67 5.54
CA LYS A 590 -2.00 -24.43 4.37
C LYS A 590 -0.54 -24.15 4.09
N LEU A 591 0.30 -25.14 4.34
CA LEU A 591 1.74 -25.05 4.09
C LEU A 591 2.09 -25.66 2.74
N PRO A 592 2.95 -25.01 1.94
CA PRO A 592 3.29 -25.47 0.61
C PRO A 592 4.03 -26.80 0.56
N LYS A 593 4.83 -27.17 1.58
CA LYS A 593 5.55 -28.46 1.56
C LYS A 593 4.84 -29.53 2.39
N THR A 594 4.47 -29.24 3.63
CA THR A 594 3.86 -30.26 4.51
C THR A 594 2.34 -30.41 4.35
N GLY A 595 1.69 -29.55 3.58
CA GLY A 595 0.24 -29.55 3.43
C GLY A 595 -0.46 -28.86 4.61
N PRO A 596 -1.80 -29.00 4.71
CA PRO A 596 -2.57 -28.29 5.72
C PRO A 596 -2.27 -28.78 7.15
N VAL A 597 -2.24 -27.85 8.10
CA VAL A 597 -2.05 -28.08 9.53
C VAL A 597 -3.18 -27.39 10.27
N LEU A 598 -3.77 -28.06 11.26
CA LEU A 598 -4.82 -27.51 12.12
C LEU A 598 -4.31 -27.41 13.56
N LEU A 599 -4.22 -26.20 14.09
CA LEU A 599 -3.87 -25.91 15.48
C LEU A 599 -5.16 -25.82 16.31
N SER A 600 -5.28 -26.66 17.34
CA SER A 600 -6.56 -26.91 18.01
C SER A 600 -7.01 -25.85 19.02
N GLY A 601 -6.13 -24.95 19.49
CA GLY A 601 -6.33 -24.32 20.78
C GLY A 601 -6.67 -25.35 21.85
N ASP A 602 -7.67 -25.03 22.67
CA ASP A 602 -8.20 -25.87 23.75
C ASP A 602 -9.46 -26.64 23.33
N LEU A 603 -9.67 -26.80 22.02
CA LEU A 603 -10.65 -27.77 21.56
C LEU A 603 -10.29 -29.17 22.11
N PHE A 604 -9.00 -29.49 22.15
CA PHE A 604 -8.49 -30.71 22.76
C PHE A 604 -7.30 -30.33 23.66
N HIS A 605 -7.20 -30.93 24.85
CA HIS A 605 -6.07 -30.70 25.76
C HIS A 605 -5.00 -31.79 25.63
N SER A 606 -5.38 -32.99 25.18
CA SER A 606 -4.48 -34.09 24.84
C SER A 606 -4.88 -34.78 23.54
N ARG A 607 -4.00 -35.59 22.96
CA ARG A 607 -4.34 -36.47 21.85
C ARG A 607 -5.50 -37.42 22.20
N GLU A 608 -5.56 -37.88 23.44
CA GLU A 608 -6.63 -38.75 23.94
C GLU A 608 -8.00 -38.05 23.94
N ASN A 609 -8.06 -36.74 24.26
CA ASN A 609 -9.31 -35.97 24.14
C ASN A 609 -9.87 -36.04 22.73
N PHE A 610 -9.01 -35.93 21.71
CA PHE A 610 -9.43 -36.02 20.32
C PHE A 610 -9.90 -37.44 19.95
N GLU A 611 -9.14 -38.46 20.34
CA GLU A 611 -9.41 -39.86 19.95
C GLU A 611 -10.67 -40.43 20.62
N LYS A 612 -10.90 -40.09 21.89
CA LYS A 612 -12.02 -40.59 22.69
C LYS A 612 -13.19 -39.60 22.78
N SER A 613 -13.05 -38.41 22.20
CA SER A 613 -14.05 -37.33 22.30
C SER A 613 -14.36 -36.92 23.75
N LEU A 614 -13.34 -36.90 24.61
CA LEU A 614 -13.47 -36.51 26.02
C LEU A 614 -13.66 -34.99 26.13
N VAL A 615 -14.70 -34.56 26.84
CA VAL A 615 -15.05 -33.14 26.98
C VAL A 615 -14.65 -32.65 28.37
N PRO A 616 -13.78 -31.62 28.49
CA PRO A 616 -13.47 -31.03 29.78
C PRO A 616 -14.72 -30.55 30.52
N GLY A 617 -14.82 -30.86 31.81
CA GLY A 617 -15.99 -30.49 32.63
C GLY A 617 -16.17 -28.98 32.79
N ALA A 618 -15.10 -28.20 32.60
CA ALA A 618 -15.11 -26.74 32.68
C ALA A 618 -15.57 -26.04 31.38
N ASN A 619 -15.81 -26.78 30.30
CA ASN A 619 -16.27 -26.19 29.03
C ASN A 619 -17.63 -25.51 29.19
N THR A 620 -17.80 -24.34 28.58
CA THR A 620 -19.06 -23.58 28.64
C THR A 620 -20.28 -24.31 28.04
N SER A 621 -20.06 -25.22 27.09
CA SER A 621 -21.13 -26.02 26.49
C SER A 621 -20.60 -27.36 25.97
N ARG A 622 -21.03 -28.45 26.60
CA ARG A 622 -20.70 -29.81 26.17
C ARG A 622 -21.25 -30.12 24.77
N ALA A 623 -22.48 -29.70 24.49
CA ALA A 623 -23.12 -29.95 23.20
C ALA A 623 -22.38 -29.24 22.06
N ASP A 624 -22.01 -27.96 22.25
CA ASP A 624 -21.25 -27.22 21.25
C ASP A 624 -19.84 -27.77 21.10
N THR A 625 -19.21 -28.21 22.19
CA THR A 625 -17.89 -28.88 22.16
C THR A 625 -17.93 -30.12 21.25
N LEU A 626 -18.90 -31.02 21.45
CA LEU A 626 -19.04 -32.21 20.62
C LEU A 626 -19.37 -31.88 19.16
N ALA A 627 -20.17 -30.84 18.91
CA ALA A 627 -20.43 -30.35 17.55
C ALA A 627 -19.15 -29.79 16.90
N ALA A 628 -18.32 -29.09 17.67
CA ALA A 628 -17.03 -28.59 17.22
C ALA A 628 -16.03 -29.74 16.96
N PHE A 629 -16.04 -30.81 17.77
CA PHE A 629 -15.25 -32.02 17.53
C PHE A 629 -15.61 -32.65 16.18
N ASP A 630 -16.89 -32.90 15.93
CA ASP A 630 -17.36 -33.46 14.65
C ASP A 630 -17.00 -32.55 13.47
N ARG A 631 -17.16 -31.22 13.64
CA ARG A 631 -16.78 -30.23 12.63
C ARG A 631 -15.29 -30.32 12.30
N VAL A 632 -14.41 -30.32 13.30
CA VAL A 632 -12.96 -30.36 13.09
C VAL A 632 -12.54 -31.71 12.49
N ALA A 633 -13.13 -32.82 12.94
CA ALA A 633 -12.89 -34.13 12.33
C ALA A 633 -13.27 -34.15 10.83
N LYS A 634 -14.39 -33.51 10.45
CA LYS A 634 -14.78 -33.34 9.04
C LYS A 634 -13.80 -32.46 8.27
N VAL A 635 -13.34 -31.35 8.84
CA VAL A 635 -12.33 -30.47 8.22
C VAL A 635 -11.04 -31.25 7.96
N ILE A 636 -10.54 -31.99 8.95
CA ILE A 636 -9.34 -32.83 8.83
C ILE A 636 -9.52 -33.85 7.70
N ARG A 637 -10.64 -34.60 7.68
CA ARG A 637 -10.90 -35.58 6.62
C ARG A 637 -10.96 -34.97 5.21
N HIS A 638 -11.59 -33.80 5.05
CA HIS A 638 -11.75 -33.17 3.74
C HIS A 638 -10.50 -32.46 3.24
N THR A 639 -9.65 -31.97 4.15
CA THR A 639 -8.46 -31.19 3.79
C THR A 639 -7.18 -32.01 3.84
N GLY A 640 -7.20 -33.16 4.51
CA GLY A 640 -5.99 -33.90 4.86
C GLY A 640 -5.14 -33.20 5.92
N ALA A 641 -5.72 -32.25 6.68
CA ALA A 641 -4.95 -31.46 7.63
C ALA A 641 -4.35 -32.31 8.75
N ARG A 642 -3.07 -32.10 9.04
CA ARG A 642 -2.43 -32.64 10.23
C ARG A 642 -2.91 -31.88 11.45
N LEU A 643 -3.54 -32.58 12.39
CA LEU A 643 -3.98 -32.01 13.67
C LEU A 643 -2.80 -31.91 14.65
N ILE A 644 -2.61 -30.72 15.20
CA ILE A 644 -1.71 -30.43 16.32
C ILE A 644 -2.58 -30.01 17.51
N VAL A 645 -2.61 -30.86 18.54
CA VAL A 645 -3.19 -30.57 19.84
C VAL A 645 -2.21 -29.69 20.63
N GLN A 646 -2.58 -28.43 20.88
CA GLN A 646 -1.64 -27.41 21.36
C GLN A 646 -1.03 -27.73 22.74
N HIS A 647 -1.79 -28.39 23.61
CA HIS A 647 -1.35 -28.79 24.95
C HIS A 647 -0.67 -30.17 25.00
N ASP A 648 -0.62 -30.91 23.90
CA ASP A 648 -0.03 -32.24 23.84
C ASP A 648 1.47 -32.16 23.49
N ALA A 649 2.33 -32.54 24.44
CA ALA A 649 3.77 -32.50 24.25
C ALA A 649 4.26 -33.47 23.15
N GLY A 650 3.54 -34.57 22.92
CA GLY A 650 3.84 -35.52 21.85
C GLY A 650 3.62 -34.88 20.48
N ASP A 651 2.47 -34.22 20.29
CA ASP A 651 2.17 -33.49 19.07
C ASP A 651 3.17 -32.37 18.79
N LEU A 652 3.51 -31.55 19.79
CA LEU A 652 4.52 -30.51 19.60
C LEU A 652 5.90 -31.08 19.31
N GLY A 653 6.27 -32.20 19.94
CA GLY A 653 7.55 -32.89 19.69
C GLY A 653 7.72 -33.40 18.26
N THR A 654 6.63 -33.49 17.50
CA THR A 654 6.66 -33.87 16.07
C THR A 654 6.84 -32.68 15.12
N LEU A 655 6.94 -31.46 15.64
CA LEU A 655 7.18 -30.23 14.87
C LEU A 655 8.68 -29.85 14.88
N PRO A 656 9.16 -29.07 13.89
CA PRO A 656 10.54 -28.60 13.88
C PRO A 656 10.89 -27.80 15.14
N ALA A 657 12.02 -28.13 15.75
CA ALA A 657 12.52 -27.39 16.89
C ALA A 657 12.89 -25.95 16.50
N PHE A 658 12.46 -24.98 17.31
CA PHE A 658 12.81 -23.57 17.14
C PHE A 658 14.35 -23.38 17.05
N PRO A 659 14.87 -22.56 16.10
CA PRO A 659 14.17 -21.57 15.28
C PRO A 659 13.68 -22.06 13.92
N LEU A 660 13.75 -23.37 13.63
CA LEU A 660 13.27 -23.89 12.35
C LEU A 660 11.75 -23.70 12.22
N ALA A 661 11.28 -23.63 10.97
CA ALA A 661 9.87 -23.48 10.66
C ALA A 661 9.33 -24.74 9.98
N LEU A 662 8.04 -25.01 10.17
CA LEU A 662 7.28 -25.91 9.33
C LEU A 662 6.88 -25.15 8.05
N GLU A 663 7.15 -25.74 6.88
CA GLU A 663 6.98 -25.11 5.54
C GLU A 663 6.07 -25.89 4.62
#